data_AF-A0A936JMA2-F1
#
_entry.id   AF-A0A936JMA2-F1
#
_cell.length_a   1.000
_cell.length_b   1.000
_cell.length_c   1.000
_cell.angle_alpha   90.00
_cell.angle_beta   90.00
_cell.angle_gamma   90.00
#
_symmetry.space_group_name_H-M   'P 1'
#
loop_
_entity.id
_entity.type
_entity.pdbx_description
1 polymer ?
#
loop_
_entity_poly.entity_id
_entity_poly.type
_entity_poly.pdbx_seq_one_letter_code
_entity_poly.pdbx_strand_id
1 'polypeptide(L)'
;MSILALSFESGESSLSVRRFSVHEDMSSLFAVSIWARSPNDDIDISSIIGHPASFRAVSGYAQAQASERIWSGICSHMELVQAESTGLSTYYLRIVPTLWLLTQRRNNKIFQRKSVPDIVDEILVEWNIEPTWHIDRPSYHKFEYRVQYGESDYAFMSRLLEEAGISFGFDDDPEKGSKLVLWDAPQHKEPRAGLPLRYIDKPNEASEMEFVSQVRVSEEVRPGKVTVRDFDFRRNPSFKLMGDTPALGTFEDKLEQYVYAPSAFKVLQSKAEAAAGAGHKAAGMLDDAKHTLIEKADAKVTALVNEEVTELLNKALKDVAGKFAADISGDILGGISGEIAGNVAGKVVSDIIHGDRESFDLHFEKILRDKVKGTINNRIAGKVDEKVTKFVTKTLGKFGKGKIGQVAAGAMGDLAKEATKAIGGKVVDKVLGDGKQAAENAAGKAMKMLEQGQSVAGLLAGDDKGAARHDEKAGKEFAARVAGSMRSGKKRLSFETNAMDLKPGTIFSMSGHTRSDLGPDTKLLVTSFAVEGTQDGEWSMMSSAVFADQPYRPLMKTPRPKIEGIQSAIVVGPKGQEIHTDEHGRVRVQFHWDRQGQFDDESSLWMRVGQGWGGPGYGMMAIPRVGTEVMVGFLDGNPDCPLVLGQVFSTTSPVPHKLPDNKTVTAWRGNSSPGGGGFNENPIRGHEGQRNAFPAGREKLAETRQAR
;
A
#
# COMPACT_ATOMS: atom_id res chain seq x y z
N MET A 1 30.02 -39.75 -22.54
CA MET A 1 30.96 -38.63 -22.28
C MET A 1 30.18 -37.52 -21.64
N SER A 2 30.69 -36.93 -20.57
CA SER A 2 30.14 -35.72 -19.98
C SER A 2 30.25 -34.56 -20.97
N ILE A 3 29.24 -33.70 -21.02
CA ILE A 3 29.25 -32.49 -21.86
C ILE A 3 29.24 -31.30 -20.93
N LEU A 4 30.30 -30.49 -20.99
CA LEU A 4 30.43 -29.22 -20.29
C LEU A 4 30.47 -28.10 -21.33
N ALA A 5 29.50 -27.19 -21.29
CA ALA A 5 29.41 -26.09 -22.25
C ALA A 5 29.20 -24.76 -21.55
N LEU A 6 29.88 -23.73 -22.06
CA LEU A 6 29.73 -22.34 -21.67
C LEU A 6 29.02 -21.58 -22.80
N SER A 7 28.19 -20.61 -22.44
CA SER A 7 27.61 -19.64 -23.37
C SER A 7 27.67 -18.25 -22.76
N PHE A 8 27.97 -17.25 -23.59
CA PHE A 8 28.09 -15.85 -23.21
C PHE A 8 27.33 -14.97 -24.19
N GLU A 9 26.73 -13.89 -23.71
CA GLU A 9 26.07 -12.90 -24.58
C GLU A 9 27.04 -12.26 -25.60
N SER A 10 28.32 -12.11 -25.23
CA SER A 10 29.36 -11.56 -26.12
C SER A 10 29.69 -12.45 -27.32
N GLY A 11 29.23 -13.72 -27.33
CA GLY A 11 29.59 -14.71 -28.33
C GLY A 11 30.98 -15.33 -28.14
N GLU A 12 31.66 -15.06 -27.02
CA GLU A 12 32.92 -15.71 -26.67
C GLU A 12 32.76 -17.24 -26.65
N SER A 13 33.68 -17.96 -27.28
CA SER A 13 33.57 -19.41 -27.47
C SER A 13 34.90 -20.16 -27.34
N SER A 14 36.01 -19.44 -27.09
CA SER A 14 37.34 -20.03 -26.94
C SER A 14 37.56 -20.73 -25.59
N LEU A 15 36.70 -20.48 -24.60
CA LEU A 15 36.80 -21.02 -23.24
C LEU A 15 36.32 -22.48 -23.15
N SER A 16 37.26 -23.39 -22.90
CA SER A 16 37.02 -24.82 -22.62
C SER A 16 37.02 -25.06 -21.11
N VAL A 17 35.93 -25.61 -20.56
CA VAL A 17 35.83 -25.94 -19.12
C VAL A 17 36.80 -27.05 -18.75
N ARG A 18 37.59 -26.85 -17.69
CA ARG A 18 38.52 -27.87 -17.13
C ARG A 18 38.09 -28.38 -15.78
N ARG A 19 37.66 -27.48 -14.92
CA ARG A 19 37.11 -27.77 -13.59
C ARG A 19 35.88 -26.90 -13.38
N PHE A 20 34.89 -27.44 -12.70
CA PHE A 20 33.75 -26.68 -12.23
C PHE A 20 33.36 -27.08 -10.81
N SER A 21 32.67 -26.17 -10.14
CA SER A 21 32.00 -26.40 -8.86
C SER A 21 30.72 -25.60 -8.84
N VAL A 22 29.61 -26.26 -8.52
CA VAL A 22 28.27 -25.66 -8.41
C VAL A 22 27.77 -25.86 -6.99
N HIS A 23 27.19 -24.81 -6.42
CA HIS A 23 26.49 -24.87 -5.15
C HIS A 23 25.11 -24.25 -5.26
N GLU A 24 24.09 -24.98 -4.80
CA GLU A 24 22.70 -24.54 -4.76
C GLU A 24 22.10 -24.85 -3.38
N ASP A 25 21.40 -23.88 -2.79
CA ASP A 25 20.57 -24.11 -1.61
C ASP A 25 19.18 -23.54 -1.82
N MET A 26 18.22 -24.14 -1.14
CA MET A 26 16.88 -23.58 -1.05
C MET A 26 16.91 -22.22 -0.37
N SER A 27 16.21 -21.26 -0.97
CA SER A 27 16.16 -19.86 -0.54
C SER A 27 17.53 -19.17 -0.46
N SER A 28 18.45 -19.54 -1.37
CA SER A 28 19.74 -18.88 -1.56
C SER A 28 20.09 -18.76 -3.05
N LEU A 29 21.03 -17.88 -3.39
CA LEU A 29 21.52 -17.73 -4.76
C LEU A 29 22.51 -18.87 -5.07
N PHE A 30 22.35 -19.55 -6.20
CA PHE A 30 23.36 -20.51 -6.63
C PHE A 30 24.66 -19.79 -7.02
N ALA A 31 25.77 -20.52 -7.00
CA ALA A 31 27.04 -20.06 -7.53
C ALA A 31 27.72 -21.18 -8.32
N VAL A 32 28.15 -20.83 -9.54
CA VAL A 32 28.90 -21.71 -10.43
C VAL A 32 30.31 -21.13 -10.59
N SER A 33 31.31 -21.87 -10.12
CA SER A 33 32.73 -21.54 -10.22
C SER A 33 33.37 -22.40 -11.30
N ILE A 34 34.04 -21.78 -12.27
CA ILE A 34 34.57 -22.46 -13.46
C ILE A 34 36.02 -22.06 -13.66
N TRP A 35 36.88 -23.06 -13.87
CA TRP A 35 38.22 -22.90 -14.39
C TRP A 35 38.22 -23.38 -15.82
N ALA A 36 38.43 -22.45 -16.75
CA ALA A 36 38.43 -22.70 -18.18
C ALA A 36 39.79 -22.40 -18.78
N ARG A 37 40.08 -23.03 -19.92
CA ARG A 37 41.29 -22.80 -20.72
C ARG A 37 40.93 -22.19 -22.05
N SER A 38 41.72 -21.24 -22.52
CA SER A 38 41.60 -20.64 -23.85
C SER A 38 42.97 -20.50 -24.51
N PRO A 39 43.07 -20.66 -25.85
CA PRO A 39 44.26 -20.26 -26.61
C PRO A 39 44.43 -18.74 -26.70
N ASN A 40 43.40 -17.95 -26.37
CA ASN A 40 43.48 -16.50 -26.30
C ASN A 40 43.86 -16.09 -24.87
N ASP A 41 44.98 -15.40 -24.71
CA ASP A 41 45.46 -14.86 -23.43
C ASP A 41 45.00 -13.41 -23.18
N ASP A 42 44.32 -12.81 -24.15
CA ASP A 42 43.81 -11.43 -24.14
C ASP A 42 42.28 -11.38 -24.40
N ILE A 43 41.53 -12.29 -23.77
CA ILE A 43 40.06 -12.21 -23.79
C ILE A 43 39.62 -10.89 -23.15
N ASP A 44 38.73 -10.14 -23.83
CA ASP A 44 38.12 -8.95 -23.27
C ASP A 44 37.14 -9.32 -22.13
N ILE A 45 37.68 -9.36 -20.91
CA ILE A 45 36.93 -9.65 -19.68
C ILE A 45 35.73 -8.71 -19.51
N SER A 46 35.84 -7.45 -19.94
CA SER A 46 34.78 -6.44 -19.78
C SER A 46 33.55 -6.75 -20.63
N SER A 47 33.73 -7.45 -21.75
CA SER A 47 32.63 -7.91 -22.59
C SER A 47 31.81 -9.05 -21.94
N ILE A 48 32.34 -9.72 -20.92
CA ILE A 48 31.72 -10.87 -20.26
C ILE A 48 31.19 -10.51 -18.87
N ILE A 49 31.97 -9.76 -18.07
CA ILE A 49 31.56 -9.37 -16.71
C ILE A 49 30.28 -8.55 -16.76
N GLY A 50 29.32 -8.86 -15.87
CA GLY A 50 28.05 -8.16 -15.77
C GLY A 50 27.03 -8.53 -16.86
N HIS A 51 27.41 -9.36 -17.83
CA HIS A 51 26.55 -9.78 -18.94
C HIS A 51 26.02 -11.22 -18.73
N PRO A 52 24.94 -11.61 -19.41
CA PRO A 52 24.39 -12.95 -19.36
C PRO A 52 25.41 -14.03 -19.73
N ALA A 53 25.47 -15.06 -18.89
CA ALA A 53 26.31 -16.24 -19.09
C ALA A 53 25.60 -17.49 -18.59
N SER A 54 25.87 -18.63 -19.23
CA SER A 54 25.33 -19.92 -18.79
C SER A 54 26.37 -21.03 -18.81
N PHE A 55 26.18 -21.98 -17.90
CA PHE A 55 26.92 -23.21 -17.80
C PHE A 55 25.96 -24.38 -17.90
N ARG A 56 26.22 -25.25 -18.87
CA ARG A 56 25.46 -26.47 -19.12
C ARG A 56 26.33 -27.68 -18.80
N ALA A 57 25.81 -28.58 -17.98
CA ALA A 57 26.45 -29.83 -17.63
C ALA A 57 25.51 -31.00 -17.91
N VAL A 58 25.99 -31.97 -18.68
CA VAL A 58 25.29 -33.25 -18.92
C VAL A 58 26.10 -34.36 -18.26
N SER A 59 25.47 -35.03 -17.29
CA SER A 59 25.98 -36.26 -16.70
C SER A 59 25.28 -37.46 -17.33
N GLY A 60 26.00 -38.57 -17.54
CA GLY A 60 25.40 -39.80 -18.05
C GLY A 60 26.35 -40.99 -18.04
N TYR A 61 25.87 -42.10 -17.45
CA TYR A 61 26.42 -43.46 -17.60
C TYR A 61 25.61 -44.22 -18.65
N ALA A 62 26.16 -45.28 -19.26
CA ALA A 62 25.55 -45.95 -20.41
C ALA A 62 24.11 -46.48 -20.19
N GLN A 63 23.70 -46.79 -18.96
CA GLN A 63 22.31 -47.18 -18.62
C GLN A 63 21.58 -46.23 -17.66
N ALA A 64 22.16 -45.06 -17.33
CA ALA A 64 21.48 -44.02 -16.59
C ALA A 64 20.89 -42.99 -17.56
N GLN A 65 19.69 -42.48 -17.28
CA GLN A 65 19.12 -41.40 -18.08
C GLN A 65 20.09 -40.21 -18.04
N ALA A 66 20.55 -39.76 -19.22
CA ALA A 66 21.39 -38.57 -19.31
C ALA A 66 20.64 -37.40 -18.66
N SER A 67 21.20 -36.89 -17.57
CA SER A 67 20.59 -35.82 -16.78
C SER A 67 21.36 -34.55 -17.06
N GLU A 68 20.60 -33.57 -17.55
CA GLU A 68 21.10 -32.28 -18.01
C GLU A 68 20.66 -31.19 -17.03
N ARG A 69 21.60 -30.30 -16.70
CA ARG A 69 21.35 -29.09 -15.91
C ARG A 69 21.92 -27.88 -16.60
N ILE A 70 21.22 -26.76 -16.49
CA ILE A 70 21.63 -25.47 -17.06
C ILE A 70 21.53 -24.40 -15.97
N TRP A 71 22.69 -23.81 -15.64
CA TRP A 71 22.78 -22.67 -14.76
C TRP A 71 23.01 -21.41 -15.58
N SER A 72 21.99 -20.57 -15.69
CA SER A 72 22.05 -19.31 -16.42
C SER A 72 21.81 -18.12 -15.50
N GLY A 73 22.54 -17.05 -15.77
CA GLY A 73 22.39 -15.79 -15.06
C GLY A 73 23.44 -14.83 -15.56
N ILE A 74 24.29 -14.30 -14.69
CA ILE A 74 25.27 -13.27 -15.02
C ILE A 74 26.67 -13.71 -14.60
N CYS A 75 27.68 -13.37 -15.39
CA CYS A 75 29.06 -13.47 -14.97
C CYS A 75 29.39 -12.38 -13.94
N SER A 76 29.41 -12.73 -12.66
CA SER A 76 29.68 -11.79 -11.55
C SER A 76 31.15 -11.46 -11.36
N HIS A 77 32.04 -12.33 -11.84
CA HIS A 77 33.48 -12.21 -11.69
C HIS A 77 34.19 -13.05 -12.74
N MET A 78 35.29 -12.52 -13.29
CA MET A 78 36.19 -13.25 -14.18
C MET A 78 37.61 -12.72 -14.01
N GLU A 79 38.60 -13.61 -14.07
CA GLU A 79 40.01 -13.28 -13.97
C GLU A 79 40.86 -14.18 -14.89
N LEU A 80 41.96 -13.62 -15.39
CA LEU A 80 43.04 -14.40 -16.01
C LEU A 80 43.96 -14.91 -14.90
N VAL A 81 43.85 -16.20 -14.59
CA VAL A 81 44.62 -16.85 -13.51
C VAL A 81 46.06 -17.08 -13.94
N GLN A 82 46.26 -17.51 -15.19
CA GLN A 82 47.58 -17.79 -15.74
C GLN A 82 47.57 -17.51 -17.24
N ALA A 83 48.49 -16.64 -17.70
CA ALA A 83 48.75 -16.40 -19.11
C ALA A 83 49.85 -17.35 -19.60
N GLU A 84 49.61 -18.05 -20.72
CA GLU A 84 50.62 -18.88 -21.38
C GLU A 84 50.74 -18.48 -22.85
N SER A 85 51.85 -17.81 -23.20
CA SER A 85 52.09 -17.28 -24.56
C SER A 85 52.25 -18.35 -25.66
N THR A 86 52.48 -19.61 -25.29
CA THR A 86 52.66 -20.73 -26.23
C THR A 86 51.69 -21.89 -25.96
N GLY A 87 50.70 -21.67 -25.10
CA GLY A 87 49.90 -22.74 -24.50
C GLY A 87 48.44 -22.38 -24.36
N LEU A 88 47.81 -22.89 -23.31
CA LEU A 88 46.41 -22.60 -23.00
C LEU A 88 46.37 -21.77 -21.72
N SER A 89 46.03 -20.50 -21.86
CA SER A 89 45.79 -19.59 -20.74
C SER A 89 44.60 -20.05 -19.91
N THR A 90 44.69 -19.90 -18.59
CA THR A 90 43.68 -20.33 -17.64
C THR A 90 42.90 -19.13 -17.11
N TYR A 91 41.58 -19.21 -17.22
CA TYR A 91 40.64 -18.22 -16.71
C TYR A 91 39.79 -18.83 -15.59
N TYR A 92 39.47 -18.02 -14.59
CA TYR A 92 38.44 -18.32 -13.60
C TYR A 92 37.24 -17.42 -13.85
N LEU A 93 36.03 -17.96 -13.76
CA LEU A 93 34.80 -17.19 -13.81
C LEU A 93 33.75 -17.70 -12.83
N ARG A 94 32.85 -16.79 -12.42
CA ARG A 94 31.74 -17.07 -11.52
C ARG A 94 30.41 -16.65 -12.12
N ILE A 95 29.56 -17.62 -12.41
CA ILE A 95 28.18 -17.41 -12.86
C ILE A 95 27.23 -17.52 -11.65
N VAL A 96 26.35 -16.53 -11.52
CA VAL A 96 25.33 -16.42 -10.46
C VAL A 96 23.98 -16.14 -11.09
N PRO A 97 22.83 -16.43 -10.45
CA PRO A 97 21.52 -16.08 -11.01
C PRO A 97 21.39 -14.57 -11.23
N THR A 98 20.58 -14.14 -12.19
CA THR A 98 20.24 -12.71 -12.41
C THR A 98 19.73 -12.04 -11.13
N LEU A 99 19.06 -12.80 -10.27
CA LEU A 99 18.60 -12.35 -8.94
C LEU A 99 19.72 -11.80 -8.05
N TRP A 100 20.98 -12.17 -8.30
CA TRP A 100 22.13 -11.62 -7.60
C TRP A 100 22.27 -10.10 -7.76
N LEU A 101 21.83 -9.51 -8.88
CA LEU A 101 21.88 -8.05 -9.07
C LEU A 101 21.14 -7.27 -7.98
N LEU A 102 20.09 -7.85 -7.40
CA LEU A 102 19.33 -7.24 -6.30
C LEU A 102 20.19 -7.04 -5.03
N THR A 103 21.33 -7.72 -4.91
CA THR A 103 22.29 -7.51 -3.81
C THR A 103 23.12 -6.24 -4.00
N GLN A 104 23.20 -5.71 -5.22
CA GLN A 104 24.05 -4.58 -5.59
C GLN A 104 23.38 -3.22 -5.40
N ARG A 105 22.04 -3.18 -5.33
CA ARG A 105 21.27 -1.94 -5.14
C ARG A 105 20.66 -1.88 -3.75
N ARG A 106 20.89 -0.77 -3.04
CA ARG A 106 20.24 -0.44 -1.75
C ARG A 106 19.25 0.70 -1.92
N ASN A 107 18.14 0.64 -1.19
CA ASN A 107 17.06 1.61 -1.37
C ASN A 107 16.34 1.98 -0.06
N ASN A 108 15.58 3.08 -0.14
CA ASN A 108 14.56 3.44 0.83
C ASN A 108 13.23 3.59 0.08
N LYS A 109 12.27 2.69 0.34
CA LYS A 109 10.98 2.65 -0.37
C LYS A 109 9.84 2.29 0.58
N ILE A 110 8.67 2.87 0.33
CA ILE A 110 7.45 2.62 1.07
C ILE A 110 6.49 1.83 0.16
N PHE A 111 5.98 0.71 0.68
CA PHE A 111 4.99 -0.13 0.03
C PHE A 111 3.69 -0.09 0.86
N GLN A 112 2.58 0.26 0.22
CA GLN A 112 1.29 0.41 0.91
C GLN A 112 0.22 -0.48 0.29
N ARG A 113 -0.59 -1.12 1.14
CA ARG A 113 -1.75 -1.96 0.74
C ARG A 113 -1.38 -3.11 -0.20
N LYS A 114 -0.19 -3.69 -0.03
CA LYS A 114 0.37 -4.78 -0.84
C LYS A 114 0.67 -6.00 0.02
N SER A 115 0.49 -7.20 -0.52
CA SER A 115 0.91 -8.45 0.11
C SER A 115 2.40 -8.72 -0.16
N VAL A 116 3.00 -9.70 0.52
CA VAL A 116 4.40 -10.10 0.23
C VAL A 116 4.58 -10.45 -1.26
N PRO A 117 3.76 -11.32 -1.89
CA PRO A 117 3.90 -11.59 -3.32
C PRO A 117 3.80 -10.34 -4.20
N ASP A 118 2.88 -9.41 -3.90
CA ASP A 118 2.72 -8.17 -4.68
C ASP A 118 3.99 -7.29 -4.62
N ILE A 119 4.60 -7.19 -3.43
CA ILE A 119 5.85 -6.42 -3.23
C ILE A 119 7.01 -7.08 -3.96
N VAL A 120 7.12 -8.41 -3.86
CA VAL A 120 8.19 -9.17 -4.52
C VAL A 120 8.10 -9.04 -6.04
N ASP A 121 6.89 -9.16 -6.62
CA ASP A 121 6.69 -8.95 -8.06
C ASP A 121 7.13 -7.56 -8.50
N GLU A 122 6.77 -6.51 -7.77
CA GLU A 122 7.18 -5.13 -8.09
C GLU A 122 8.69 -4.95 -8.07
N ILE A 123 9.39 -5.55 -7.10
CA ILE A 123 10.85 -5.53 -7.06
C ILE A 123 11.42 -6.27 -8.27
N LEU A 124 10.94 -7.48 -8.57
CA LEU A 124 11.48 -8.33 -9.64
C LEU A 124 11.25 -7.75 -11.04
N VAL A 125 10.12 -7.07 -11.26
CA VAL A 125 9.82 -6.37 -12.52
C VAL A 125 10.85 -5.29 -12.83
N GLU A 126 11.34 -4.55 -11.82
CA GLU A 126 12.41 -3.54 -12.03
C GLU A 126 13.73 -4.14 -12.55
N TRP A 127 13.91 -5.47 -12.42
CA TRP A 127 15.09 -6.21 -12.86
C TRP A 127 14.82 -7.14 -14.05
N ASN A 128 13.64 -7.05 -14.67
CA ASN A 128 13.20 -7.94 -15.75
C ASN A 128 13.25 -9.44 -15.38
N ILE A 129 12.98 -9.77 -14.11
CA ILE A 129 12.94 -11.16 -13.62
C ILE A 129 11.48 -11.60 -13.56
N GLU A 130 11.14 -12.67 -14.28
CA GLU A 130 9.81 -13.27 -14.28
C GLU A 130 9.76 -14.50 -13.33
N PRO A 131 9.12 -14.39 -12.16
CA PRO A 131 9.02 -15.50 -11.22
C PRO A 131 7.90 -16.49 -11.59
N THR A 132 8.07 -17.76 -11.20
CA THR A 132 6.97 -18.75 -11.18
C THR A 132 6.49 -18.96 -9.76
N TRP A 133 5.21 -18.70 -9.50
CA TRP A 133 4.61 -18.79 -8.18
C TRP A 133 3.78 -20.07 -8.01
N HIS A 134 4.10 -20.88 -7.00
CA HIS A 134 3.30 -22.02 -6.56
C HIS A 134 2.81 -21.78 -5.14
N ILE A 135 1.94 -20.78 -5.01
CA ILE A 135 1.35 -20.35 -3.73
C ILE A 135 -0.13 -20.02 -3.94
N ASP A 136 -0.90 -20.06 -2.86
CA ASP A 136 -2.27 -19.51 -2.86
C ASP A 136 -2.22 -18.00 -2.54
N ARG A 137 -2.07 -17.15 -3.57
CA ARG A 137 -1.92 -15.68 -3.40
C ARG A 137 -2.98 -15.03 -2.49
N PRO A 138 -4.29 -15.31 -2.61
CA PRO A 138 -5.32 -14.80 -1.71
C PRO A 138 -5.12 -15.09 -0.22
N SER A 139 -4.35 -16.13 0.14
CA SER A 139 -4.06 -16.46 1.54
C SER A 139 -3.13 -15.44 2.22
N TYR A 140 -2.37 -14.67 1.45
CA TYR A 140 -1.44 -13.68 1.95
C TYR A 140 -2.14 -12.36 2.22
N HIS A 141 -2.03 -11.88 3.45
CA HIS A 141 -2.63 -10.59 3.80
C HIS A 141 -1.86 -9.42 3.19
N LYS A 142 -2.60 -8.35 2.89
CA LYS A 142 -2.02 -7.08 2.46
C LYS A 142 -1.61 -6.27 3.68
N PHE A 143 -0.38 -5.77 3.69
CA PHE A 143 0.08 -4.84 4.70
C PHE A 143 -0.48 -3.45 4.42
N GLU A 144 -0.87 -2.72 5.47
CA GLU A 144 -1.19 -1.29 5.33
C GLU A 144 0.06 -0.51 4.90
N TYR A 145 1.20 -0.85 5.51
CA TYR A 145 2.47 -0.15 5.36
C TYR A 145 3.64 -1.13 5.54
N ARG A 146 4.62 -1.07 4.64
CA ARG A 146 5.87 -1.84 4.72
C ARG A 146 7.00 -1.03 4.10
N VAL A 147 8.16 -0.98 4.75
CA VAL A 147 9.28 -0.12 4.37
C VAL A 147 10.51 -0.96 4.08
N GLN A 148 11.12 -0.73 2.93
CA GLN A 148 12.52 -1.06 2.67
C GLN A 148 13.35 0.11 3.17
N TYR A 149 14.25 -0.10 4.14
CA TYR A 149 15.04 0.99 4.72
C TYR A 149 16.53 0.63 4.80
N GLY A 150 17.34 1.31 3.99
CA GLY A 150 18.79 1.22 4.01
C GLY A 150 19.32 -0.16 3.65
N GLU A 151 18.50 -1.06 3.09
CA GLU A 151 18.83 -2.45 2.80
C GLU A 151 18.83 -2.72 1.29
N SER A 152 19.51 -3.78 0.85
CA SER A 152 19.50 -4.18 -0.56
C SER A 152 18.13 -4.72 -0.97
N ASP A 153 17.77 -4.64 -2.25
CA ASP A 153 16.52 -5.25 -2.75
C ASP A 153 16.46 -6.75 -2.43
N TYR A 154 17.59 -7.44 -2.50
CA TYR A 154 17.68 -8.87 -2.17
C TYR A 154 17.38 -9.12 -0.69
N ALA A 155 18.05 -8.41 0.23
CA ALA A 155 17.78 -8.51 1.66
C ALA A 155 16.31 -8.21 2.01
N PHE A 156 15.73 -7.18 1.40
CA PHE A 156 14.32 -6.83 1.60
C PHE A 156 13.38 -7.95 1.12
N MET A 157 13.59 -8.45 -0.10
CA MET A 157 12.84 -9.57 -0.65
C MET A 157 13.00 -10.83 0.22
N SER A 158 14.24 -11.20 0.60
CA SER A 158 14.53 -12.37 1.41
C SER A 158 13.83 -12.33 2.76
N ARG A 159 13.92 -11.22 3.52
CA ARG A 159 13.23 -11.15 4.83
C ARG A 159 11.71 -11.20 4.70
N LEU A 160 11.14 -10.67 3.62
CA LEU A 160 9.69 -10.73 3.37
C LEU A 160 9.24 -12.16 3.04
N LEU A 161 9.99 -12.87 2.18
CA LEU A 161 9.73 -14.27 1.85
C LEU A 161 9.89 -15.17 3.09
N GLU A 162 10.93 -14.93 3.89
CA GLU A 162 11.16 -15.61 5.17
C GLU A 162 9.97 -15.40 6.15
N GLU A 163 9.52 -14.15 6.31
CA GLU A 163 8.35 -13.78 7.14
C GLU A 163 7.05 -14.45 6.66
N ALA A 164 6.86 -14.52 5.34
CA ALA A 164 5.72 -15.16 4.71
C ALA A 164 5.79 -16.69 4.74
N GLY A 165 6.96 -17.27 5.02
CA GLY A 165 7.19 -18.71 4.95
C GLY A 165 7.35 -19.24 3.53
N ILE A 166 7.68 -18.38 2.57
CA ILE A 166 7.86 -18.68 1.15
C ILE A 166 9.32 -19.00 0.89
N SER A 167 9.60 -20.18 0.37
CA SER A 167 10.94 -20.57 -0.10
C SER A 167 11.06 -20.31 -1.60
N PHE A 168 12.29 -20.17 -2.10
CA PHE A 168 12.54 -20.07 -3.53
C PHE A 168 13.70 -20.97 -3.97
N GLY A 169 13.78 -21.23 -5.27
CA GLY A 169 14.86 -21.96 -5.91
C GLY A 169 14.91 -21.64 -7.40
N PHE A 170 15.71 -22.41 -8.14
CA PHE A 170 15.91 -22.20 -9.57
C PHE A 170 15.64 -23.50 -10.32
N ASP A 171 14.63 -23.48 -11.21
CA ASP A 171 14.35 -24.58 -12.12
C ASP A 171 15.03 -24.35 -13.48
N ASP A 172 15.36 -25.43 -14.18
CA ASP A 172 15.93 -25.38 -15.52
C ASP A 172 14.80 -25.15 -16.53
N ASP A 173 14.92 -24.11 -17.34
CA ASP A 173 14.09 -23.79 -18.49
C ASP A 173 14.92 -24.03 -19.76
N PRO A 174 14.48 -24.89 -20.71
CA PRO A 174 15.24 -25.21 -21.91
C PRO A 174 15.57 -24.01 -22.80
N GLU A 175 14.76 -22.95 -22.76
CA GLU A 175 14.95 -21.75 -23.60
C GLU A 175 15.63 -20.61 -22.81
N LYS A 176 15.20 -20.39 -21.57
CA LYS A 176 15.64 -19.24 -20.74
C LYS A 176 16.74 -19.60 -19.73
N GLY A 177 17.06 -20.87 -19.55
CA GLY A 177 18.02 -21.33 -18.53
C GLY A 177 17.43 -21.32 -17.13
N SER A 178 18.14 -20.81 -16.13
CA SER A 178 17.64 -20.85 -14.74
C SER A 178 16.46 -19.89 -14.49
N LYS A 179 15.32 -20.44 -14.09
CA LYS A 179 14.08 -19.72 -13.79
C LYS A 179 13.81 -19.67 -12.30
N LEU A 180 13.51 -18.49 -11.76
CA LEU A 180 13.15 -18.32 -10.35
C LEU A 180 11.77 -18.92 -10.06
N VAL A 181 11.69 -19.81 -9.07
CA VAL A 181 10.45 -20.46 -8.65
C VAL A 181 10.25 -20.32 -7.14
N LEU A 182 9.02 -20.03 -6.70
CA LEU A 182 8.67 -19.78 -5.31
C LEU A 182 7.54 -20.71 -4.82
N TRP A 183 7.68 -21.23 -3.59
CA TRP A 183 6.76 -22.20 -2.97
C TRP A 183 6.55 -21.90 -1.49
N ASP A 184 5.35 -22.12 -0.97
CA ASP A 184 5.03 -22.06 0.47
C ASP A 184 4.76 -23.42 1.12
N ALA A 185 4.68 -24.47 0.30
CA ALA A 185 4.56 -25.85 0.72
C ALA A 185 5.37 -26.81 -0.17
N PRO A 186 6.70 -26.61 -0.31
CA PRO A 186 7.53 -27.42 -1.21
C PRO A 186 7.50 -28.92 -0.87
N GLN A 187 7.18 -29.29 0.38
CA GLN A 187 7.02 -30.68 0.81
C GLN A 187 5.86 -31.44 0.12
N HIS A 188 4.92 -30.72 -0.50
CA HIS A 188 3.78 -31.30 -1.22
C HIS A 188 3.98 -31.33 -2.74
N LYS A 189 5.16 -30.93 -3.25
CA LYS A 189 5.46 -31.06 -4.68
C LYS A 189 5.39 -32.53 -5.11
N GLU A 190 5.07 -32.73 -6.38
CA GLU A 190 5.14 -34.06 -6.96
C GLU A 190 6.58 -34.58 -6.87
N PRO A 191 6.76 -35.87 -6.49
CA PRO A 191 8.06 -36.50 -6.54
C PRO A 191 8.69 -36.43 -7.93
N ARG A 192 10.02 -36.46 -7.99
CA ARG A 192 10.76 -36.65 -9.23
C ARG A 192 10.21 -37.85 -9.99
N ALA A 193 10.25 -37.76 -11.32
CA ALA A 193 9.87 -38.88 -12.17
C ALA A 193 10.84 -40.06 -11.97
N GLY A 194 10.33 -41.27 -12.20
CA GLY A 194 11.11 -42.51 -12.09
C GLY A 194 10.86 -43.28 -10.80
N LEU A 195 11.63 -44.35 -10.60
CA LEU A 195 11.57 -45.19 -9.41
C LEU A 195 12.35 -44.54 -8.25
N PRO A 196 12.04 -44.92 -6.98
CA PRO A 196 12.85 -44.50 -5.83
C PRO A 196 14.33 -44.81 -6.03
N LEU A 197 15.20 -43.84 -5.71
CA LEU A 197 16.65 -43.99 -5.88
C LEU A 197 17.17 -45.13 -5.02
N ARG A 198 18.00 -46.01 -5.58
CA ARG A 198 18.52 -47.15 -4.83
C ARG A 198 19.61 -46.70 -3.87
N TYR A 199 19.52 -47.12 -2.62
CA TYR A 199 20.63 -47.00 -1.68
C TYR A 199 21.71 -48.03 -1.99
N ILE A 200 22.94 -47.57 -2.20
CA ILE A 200 24.12 -48.41 -2.41
C ILE A 200 25.24 -47.86 -1.52
N ASP A 201 25.62 -48.61 -0.48
CA ASP A 201 26.61 -48.16 0.52
C ASP A 201 28.00 -47.90 -0.10
N LYS A 202 28.41 -48.78 -1.01
CA LYS A 202 29.68 -48.73 -1.75
C LYS A 202 29.41 -48.90 -3.24
N PRO A 203 29.04 -47.82 -3.95
CA PRO A 203 28.86 -47.90 -5.40
C PRO A 203 30.18 -48.29 -6.06
N ASN A 204 30.11 -49.15 -7.08
CA ASN A 204 31.24 -49.43 -7.97
C ASN A 204 30.97 -48.79 -9.33
N GLU A 205 32.02 -48.55 -10.11
CA GLU A 205 31.92 -47.93 -11.45
C GLU A 205 30.95 -48.66 -12.41
N ALA A 206 30.66 -49.94 -12.13
CA ALA A 206 29.72 -50.77 -12.88
C ALA A 206 28.25 -50.58 -12.50
N SER A 207 27.90 -49.63 -11.61
CA SER A 207 26.52 -49.56 -11.09
C SER A 207 25.48 -49.22 -12.15
N GLU A 208 25.87 -48.60 -13.28
CA GLU A 208 25.05 -48.23 -14.47
C GLU A 208 23.67 -47.58 -14.19
N MET A 209 23.29 -47.34 -12.93
CA MET A 209 22.01 -46.81 -12.47
C MET A 209 22.20 -45.62 -11.52
N GLU A 210 21.14 -44.84 -11.33
CA GLU A 210 21.13 -43.77 -10.32
C GLU A 210 21.06 -44.34 -8.90
N PHE A 211 21.82 -43.75 -7.97
CA PHE A 211 21.92 -44.21 -6.59
C PHE A 211 22.07 -43.05 -5.59
N VAL A 212 21.79 -43.38 -4.33
CA VAL A 212 22.23 -42.60 -3.17
C VAL A 212 23.18 -43.45 -2.31
N SER A 213 24.24 -42.83 -1.80
CA SER A 213 25.26 -43.49 -0.98
C SER A 213 25.67 -42.58 0.18
N GLN A 214 26.47 -43.11 1.11
CA GLN A 214 27.00 -42.34 2.25
C GLN A 214 25.92 -41.56 3.03
N VAL A 215 24.74 -42.16 3.20
CA VAL A 215 23.59 -41.50 3.83
C VAL A 215 23.86 -41.29 5.31
N ARG A 216 23.82 -40.04 5.76
CA ARG A 216 23.93 -39.65 7.16
C ARG A 216 22.64 -38.98 7.60
N VAL A 217 22.03 -39.51 8.64
CA VAL A 217 20.84 -38.92 9.27
C VAL A 217 21.28 -38.23 10.55
N SER A 218 20.93 -36.96 10.70
CA SER A 218 21.17 -36.21 11.94
C SER A 218 19.88 -35.59 12.46
N GLU A 219 19.80 -35.47 13.78
CA GLU A 219 18.70 -34.81 14.46
C GLU A 219 19.27 -33.87 15.52
N GLU A 220 18.73 -32.66 15.61
CA GLU A 220 19.16 -31.62 16.55
C GLU A 220 18.01 -31.18 17.45
N VAL A 221 18.32 -30.76 18.67
CA VAL A 221 17.33 -30.15 19.57
C VAL A 221 16.93 -28.78 19.03
N ARG A 222 15.61 -28.52 18.94
CA ARG A 222 15.08 -27.22 18.48
C ARG A 222 14.03 -26.67 19.44
N PRO A 223 13.78 -25.35 19.46
CA PRO A 223 12.64 -24.78 20.17
C PRO A 223 11.33 -25.51 19.83
N GLY A 224 10.59 -25.89 20.88
CA GLY A 224 9.29 -26.58 20.74
C GLY A 224 8.09 -25.64 20.81
N LYS A 225 8.28 -24.43 21.37
CA LYS A 225 7.23 -23.45 21.55
C LYS A 225 7.66 -22.07 21.07
N VAL A 226 6.80 -21.42 20.29
CA VAL A 226 6.94 -20.01 19.94
C VAL A 226 5.70 -19.26 20.40
N THR A 227 5.91 -18.14 21.06
CA THR A 227 4.84 -17.22 21.45
C THR A 227 5.15 -15.84 20.92
N VAL A 228 4.22 -15.28 20.15
CA VAL A 228 4.33 -13.93 19.60
C VAL A 228 3.32 -13.01 20.29
N ARG A 229 3.78 -11.84 20.72
CA ARG A 229 2.96 -10.78 21.33
C ARG A 229 3.01 -9.54 20.48
N ASP A 230 1.86 -8.91 20.31
CA ASP A 230 1.71 -7.61 19.65
C ASP A 230 0.83 -6.67 20.50
N PHE A 231 0.81 -5.39 20.14
CA PHE A 231 0.07 -4.31 20.78
C PHE A 231 -0.68 -3.49 19.72
N ASP A 232 -1.99 -3.32 19.92
CA ASP A 232 -2.79 -2.33 19.19
C ASP A 232 -3.43 -1.34 20.15
N PHE A 233 -3.20 -0.06 19.90
CA PHE A 233 -3.75 1.04 20.66
C PHE A 233 -5.26 1.22 20.47
N ARG A 234 -5.84 0.66 19.40
CA ARG A 234 -7.28 0.69 19.13
C ARG A 234 -8.06 -0.31 19.98
N ARG A 235 -7.37 -1.20 20.70
CA ARG A 235 -7.95 -2.19 21.62
C ARG A 235 -7.76 -1.76 23.06
N ASN A 236 -8.57 -2.33 23.94
CA ASN A 236 -8.37 -2.19 25.39
C ASN A 236 -6.94 -2.66 25.74
N PRO A 237 -6.15 -1.89 26.51
CA PRO A 237 -4.80 -2.27 26.93
C PRO A 237 -4.69 -3.64 27.60
N SER A 238 -5.75 -4.13 28.25
CA SER A 238 -5.78 -5.45 28.87
C SER A 238 -5.92 -6.60 27.87
N PHE A 239 -6.19 -6.30 26.59
CA PHE A 239 -6.37 -7.31 25.55
C PHE A 239 -5.03 -7.99 25.21
N LYS A 240 -5.02 -9.31 25.33
CA LYS A 240 -3.86 -10.14 25.03
C LYS A 240 -3.86 -10.62 23.57
N LEU A 241 -3.58 -9.70 22.65
CA LEU A 241 -3.13 -10.01 21.29
C LEU A 241 -1.85 -10.86 21.28
N MET A 242 -2.01 -12.18 21.30
CA MET A 242 -0.95 -13.18 21.31
C MET A 242 -1.25 -14.29 20.30
N GLY A 243 -0.19 -14.91 19.79
CA GLY A 243 -0.24 -16.13 19.00
C GLY A 243 0.77 -17.13 19.55
N ASP A 244 0.30 -18.30 19.95
CA ASP A 244 1.12 -19.39 20.48
C ASP A 244 1.03 -20.62 19.57
N THR A 245 2.13 -21.39 19.53
CA THR A 245 2.12 -22.71 18.91
C THR A 245 1.60 -23.79 19.87
N PRO A 246 0.91 -24.81 19.36
CA PRO A 246 0.53 -25.97 20.17
C PRO A 246 1.75 -26.63 20.83
N ALA A 247 1.56 -27.16 22.04
CA ALA A 247 2.60 -27.91 22.74
C ALA A 247 2.87 -29.25 22.02
N LEU A 248 4.14 -29.64 21.96
CA LEU A 248 4.58 -30.89 21.35
C LEU A 248 4.51 -32.08 22.32
N GLY A 249 4.37 -31.82 23.62
CA GLY A 249 4.41 -32.85 24.67
C GLY A 249 5.82 -33.36 24.95
N THR A 250 6.85 -32.60 24.59
CA THR A 250 8.27 -32.98 24.76
C THR A 250 9.02 -31.94 25.57
N PHE A 251 10.27 -32.22 25.97
CA PHE A 251 11.08 -31.25 26.69
C PHE A 251 11.35 -29.97 25.88
N GLU A 252 11.26 -30.04 24.54
CA GLU A 252 11.44 -28.88 23.65
C GLU A 252 10.40 -27.78 23.91
N ASP A 253 9.24 -28.10 24.50
CA ASP A 253 8.25 -27.11 24.90
C ASP A 253 8.77 -26.13 25.97
N LYS A 254 9.79 -26.53 26.74
CA LYS A 254 10.50 -25.65 27.69
C LYS A 254 11.45 -24.68 27.01
N LEU A 255 11.84 -24.96 25.77
CA LEU A 255 12.73 -24.11 24.96
C LEU A 255 11.90 -23.05 24.23
N GLU A 256 11.08 -22.31 24.97
CA GLU A 256 10.16 -21.31 24.42
C GLU A 256 10.92 -20.12 23.84
N GLN A 257 10.55 -19.71 22.62
CA GLN A 257 10.96 -18.45 22.02
C GLN A 257 9.79 -17.46 22.12
N TYR A 258 9.97 -16.43 22.95
CA TYR A 258 9.00 -15.35 23.10
C TYR A 258 9.42 -14.16 22.24
N VAL A 259 8.55 -13.73 21.32
CA VAL A 259 8.81 -12.63 20.39
C VAL A 259 7.79 -11.52 20.63
N TYR A 260 8.26 -10.33 20.98
CA TYR A 260 7.43 -9.13 20.94
C TYR A 260 7.60 -8.47 19.57
N ALA A 261 6.55 -8.44 18.77
CA ALA A 261 6.59 -7.95 17.40
C ALA A 261 5.46 -6.94 17.16
N PRO A 262 5.71 -5.64 17.43
CA PRO A 262 4.75 -4.58 17.14
C PRO A 262 4.31 -4.59 15.69
N SER A 263 3.00 -4.53 15.46
CA SER A 263 2.36 -4.52 14.14
C SER A 263 2.61 -5.77 13.28
N ALA A 264 2.95 -6.91 13.90
CA ALA A 264 3.07 -8.19 13.20
C ALA A 264 1.70 -8.83 12.87
N PHE A 265 0.65 -8.48 13.60
CA PHE A 265 -0.67 -9.07 13.44
C PHE A 265 -1.49 -8.28 12.43
N LYS A 266 -2.23 -8.98 11.58
CA LYS A 266 -3.12 -8.37 10.59
C LYS A 266 -4.18 -7.52 11.31
N VAL A 267 -4.20 -6.23 10.99
CA VAL A 267 -5.30 -5.33 11.33
C VAL A 267 -6.30 -5.35 10.19
N LEU A 268 -7.49 -5.92 10.40
CA LEU A 268 -8.56 -5.80 9.41
C LEU A 268 -9.14 -4.39 9.54
N GLN A 269 -9.04 -3.60 8.47
CA GLN A 269 -9.74 -2.31 8.39
C GLN A 269 -11.24 -2.51 8.61
N SER A 270 -11.84 -1.62 9.38
CA SER A 270 -13.29 -1.59 9.51
C SER A 270 -13.92 -1.28 8.14
N LYS A 271 -15.14 -1.78 7.89
CA LYS A 271 -15.91 -1.39 6.69
C LYS A 271 -16.12 0.13 6.62
N ALA A 272 -16.06 0.82 7.76
CA ALA A 272 -16.17 2.27 7.88
C ALA A 272 -14.89 3.00 7.41
N GLU A 273 -13.69 2.54 7.77
CA GLU A 273 -12.42 3.10 7.25
C GLU A 273 -12.28 2.86 5.74
N ALA A 274 -12.67 1.67 5.25
CA ALA A 274 -12.72 1.38 3.82
C ALA A 274 -13.73 2.28 3.07
N ALA A 275 -14.88 2.57 3.69
CA ALA A 275 -15.89 3.49 3.16
C ALA A 275 -15.47 4.96 3.24
N ALA A 276 -14.73 5.38 4.27
CA ALA A 276 -14.19 6.73 4.41
C ALA A 276 -13.10 7.01 3.37
N GLY A 277 -12.21 6.06 3.11
CA GLY A 277 -11.23 6.13 2.03
C GLY A 277 -11.87 6.10 0.63
N ALA A 278 -12.92 5.30 0.43
CA ALA A 278 -13.70 5.30 -0.82
C ALA A 278 -14.52 6.60 -0.99
N GLY A 279 -14.98 7.20 0.11
CA GLY A 279 -15.70 8.47 0.14
C GLY A 279 -14.81 9.67 -0.16
N HIS A 280 -13.56 9.69 0.33
CA HIS A 280 -12.56 10.70 -0.03
C HIS A 280 -12.12 10.56 -1.50
N LYS A 281 -11.90 9.33 -1.99
CA LYS A 281 -11.66 9.08 -3.43
C LYS A 281 -12.86 9.49 -4.29
N ALA A 282 -14.09 9.19 -3.85
CA ALA A 282 -15.29 9.60 -4.56
C ALA A 282 -15.48 11.12 -4.55
N ALA A 283 -15.16 11.81 -3.44
CA ALA A 283 -15.21 13.27 -3.35
C ALA A 283 -14.14 13.95 -4.23
N GLY A 284 -12.91 13.44 -4.22
CA GLY A 284 -11.83 13.89 -5.11
C GLY A 284 -12.14 13.63 -6.59
N MET A 285 -12.64 12.43 -6.94
CA MET A 285 -13.10 12.12 -8.29
C MET A 285 -14.34 12.95 -8.69
N LEU A 286 -15.18 13.38 -7.74
CA LEU A 286 -16.31 14.28 -8.00
C LEU A 286 -15.85 15.71 -8.24
N ASP A 287 -14.82 16.19 -7.55
CA ASP A 287 -14.23 17.51 -7.77
C ASP A 287 -13.38 17.57 -9.04
N ASP A 288 -12.66 16.50 -9.39
CA ASP A 288 -11.98 16.34 -10.68
C ASP A 288 -12.99 16.18 -11.82
N ALA A 289 -14.09 15.44 -11.62
CA ALA A 289 -15.18 15.34 -12.60
C ALA A 289 -15.92 16.67 -12.76
N LYS A 290 -16.12 17.46 -11.69
CA LYS A 290 -16.65 18.82 -11.78
C LYS A 290 -15.73 19.73 -12.57
N HIS A 291 -14.42 19.73 -12.30
CA HIS A 291 -13.46 20.54 -13.06
C HIS A 291 -13.42 20.13 -14.54
N THR A 292 -13.44 18.83 -14.83
CA THR A 292 -13.45 18.30 -16.21
C THR A 292 -14.79 18.54 -16.94
N LEU A 293 -15.93 18.56 -16.22
CA LEU A 293 -17.25 18.90 -16.75
C LEU A 293 -17.42 20.40 -16.98
N ILE A 294 -16.80 21.24 -16.14
CA ILE A 294 -16.76 22.71 -16.31
C ILE A 294 -15.92 23.05 -17.55
N GLU A 295 -14.72 22.47 -17.73
CA GLU A 295 -13.90 22.67 -18.94
C GLU A 295 -14.55 22.11 -20.21
N LYS A 296 -15.18 20.93 -20.14
CA LYS A 296 -15.90 20.35 -21.29
C LYS A 296 -17.22 21.05 -21.59
N ALA A 297 -17.86 21.72 -20.62
CA ALA A 297 -19.03 22.56 -20.84
C ALA A 297 -18.64 23.91 -21.48
N ASP A 298 -17.53 24.52 -21.03
CA ASP A 298 -16.97 25.75 -21.63
C ASP A 298 -16.57 25.55 -23.10
N ALA A 299 -15.98 24.39 -23.42
CA ALA A 299 -15.54 24.08 -24.78
C ALA A 299 -16.70 23.73 -25.75
N LYS A 300 -17.84 23.25 -25.25
CA LYS A 300 -18.99 22.82 -26.08
C LYS A 300 -20.05 23.91 -26.28
N VAL A 301 -20.05 24.93 -25.42
CA VAL A 301 -20.93 26.12 -25.54
C VAL A 301 -20.37 27.12 -26.56
N THR A 302 -19.05 27.16 -26.74
CA THR A 302 -18.35 28.11 -27.61
C THR A 302 -18.49 27.82 -29.12
N ALA A 303 -18.87 26.59 -29.51
CA ALA A 303 -18.93 26.16 -30.92
C ALA A 303 -20.33 26.21 -31.57
N LEU A 304 -21.39 26.58 -30.83
CA LEU A 304 -22.79 26.53 -31.29
C LEU A 304 -23.37 27.90 -31.68
N VAL A 305 -22.55 28.95 -31.74
CA VAL A 305 -23.00 30.33 -31.96
C VAL A 305 -22.17 30.98 -33.07
N ASN A 306 -22.58 30.83 -34.34
CA ASN A 306 -22.55 31.86 -35.39
C ASN A 306 -22.76 31.26 -36.79
N GLU A 307 -23.92 31.53 -37.41
CA GLU A 307 -24.05 32.09 -38.77
C GLU A 307 -25.53 32.43 -39.06
N GLU A 308 -25.78 33.46 -39.88
CA GLU A 308 -27.10 33.97 -40.30
C GLU A 308 -27.81 34.99 -39.39
N VAL A 309 -27.13 36.12 -39.26
CA VAL A 309 -27.61 37.41 -38.76
C VAL A 309 -28.82 37.99 -39.51
N THR A 310 -29.23 37.51 -40.69
CA THR A 310 -30.03 38.38 -41.59
C THR A 310 -31.49 37.96 -41.79
N GLU A 311 -32.13 37.37 -40.76
CA GLU A 311 -33.55 37.66 -40.48
C GLU A 311 -33.75 38.64 -39.31
N LEU A 312 -32.67 39.37 -39.00
CA LEU A 312 -32.47 40.71 -38.43
C LEU A 312 -33.64 41.65 -38.08
N LEU A 313 -34.79 41.67 -38.76
CA LEU A 313 -35.74 42.77 -38.57
C LEU A 313 -37.00 42.40 -37.78
N ASN A 314 -37.15 41.13 -37.39
CA ASN A 314 -38.32 40.64 -36.68
C ASN A 314 -37.95 39.87 -35.39
N LYS A 315 -37.54 40.54 -34.33
CA LYS A 315 -37.65 41.97 -34.07
C LYS A 315 -37.08 42.21 -32.69
N ALA A 316 -36.46 43.36 -32.54
CA ALA A 316 -35.86 44.00 -31.36
C ALA A 316 -36.59 43.91 -29.99
N LEU A 317 -37.70 43.19 -29.87
CA LEU A 317 -38.46 42.90 -28.65
C LEU A 317 -37.91 41.71 -27.83
N LYS A 318 -37.20 40.76 -28.45
CA LYS A 318 -36.59 39.61 -27.76
C LYS A 318 -35.24 39.91 -27.08
N ASP A 319 -34.61 41.03 -27.44
CA ASP A 319 -33.22 41.37 -27.03
C ASP A 319 -33.04 41.86 -25.58
N VAL A 320 -34.11 42.18 -24.86
CA VAL A 320 -34.00 42.61 -23.46
C VAL A 320 -33.92 41.41 -22.49
N ALA A 321 -34.48 40.26 -22.87
CA ALA A 321 -34.61 39.10 -21.98
C ALA A 321 -33.35 38.23 -21.91
N GLY A 322 -32.56 38.15 -22.99
CA GLY A 322 -31.39 37.25 -23.07
C GLY A 322 -30.17 37.71 -22.24
N LYS A 323 -29.95 39.02 -22.11
CA LYS A 323 -28.78 39.57 -21.38
C LYS A 323 -28.88 39.47 -19.85
N PHE A 324 -30.02 39.03 -19.32
CA PHE A 324 -30.28 38.99 -17.87
C PHE A 324 -30.19 37.60 -17.25
N ALA A 325 -30.24 36.54 -18.08
CA ALA A 325 -30.29 35.16 -17.62
C ALA A 325 -28.91 34.58 -17.25
N ALA A 326 -27.82 35.05 -17.88
CA ALA A 326 -26.46 34.56 -17.60
C ALA A 326 -25.87 35.09 -16.26
N ASP A 327 -26.22 36.30 -15.84
CA ASP A 327 -25.64 36.94 -14.64
C ASP A 327 -26.29 36.52 -13.30
N ILE A 328 -27.43 35.84 -13.31
CA ILE A 328 -28.19 35.49 -12.09
C ILE A 328 -28.04 34.01 -11.71
N SER A 329 -27.62 33.16 -12.65
CA SER A 329 -27.54 31.70 -12.43
C SER A 329 -26.38 31.30 -11.51
N GLY A 330 -25.24 32.01 -11.56
CA GLY A 330 -24.05 31.69 -10.74
C GLY A 330 -24.22 31.97 -9.24
N ASP A 331 -24.86 33.08 -8.87
CA ASP A 331 -24.87 33.56 -7.48
C ASP A 331 -25.94 32.91 -6.57
N ILE A 332 -26.97 32.28 -7.15
CA ILE A 332 -28.12 31.77 -6.37
C ILE A 332 -27.99 30.28 -6.05
N LEU A 333 -27.27 29.50 -6.87
CA LEU A 333 -27.17 28.04 -6.71
C LEU A 333 -26.27 27.61 -5.52
N GLY A 334 -25.23 28.39 -5.20
CA GLY A 334 -24.33 28.07 -4.08
C GLY A 334 -24.96 28.25 -2.69
N GLY A 335 -25.85 29.22 -2.51
CA GLY A 335 -26.43 29.56 -1.21
C GLY A 335 -27.61 28.70 -0.77
N ILE A 336 -28.38 28.15 -1.72
CA ILE A 336 -29.63 27.42 -1.43
C ILE A 336 -29.36 25.94 -1.11
N SER A 337 -28.26 25.38 -1.64
CA SER A 337 -27.88 23.98 -1.43
C SER A 337 -27.53 23.67 0.04
N GLY A 338 -26.78 24.54 0.71
CA GLY A 338 -26.34 24.31 2.10
C GLY A 338 -27.44 24.43 3.14
N GLU A 339 -28.39 25.35 2.95
CA GLU A 339 -29.47 25.62 3.91
C GLU A 339 -30.59 24.55 3.85
N ILE A 340 -30.80 23.93 2.69
CA ILE A 340 -31.75 22.83 2.49
C ILE A 340 -31.17 21.51 3.01
N ALA A 341 -29.87 21.24 2.75
CA ALA A 341 -29.21 20.02 3.19
C ALA A 341 -29.16 19.91 4.73
N GLY A 342 -28.88 21.01 5.44
CA GLY A 342 -28.80 21.01 6.91
C GLY A 342 -30.14 20.83 7.62
N ASN A 343 -31.21 21.45 7.11
CA ASN A 343 -32.51 21.45 7.79
C ASN A 343 -33.38 20.23 7.46
N VAL A 344 -33.20 19.61 6.29
CA VAL A 344 -33.95 18.41 5.89
C VAL A 344 -33.32 17.14 6.48
N ALA A 345 -31.97 17.06 6.53
CA ALA A 345 -31.29 15.87 7.06
C ALA A 345 -31.56 15.62 8.55
N GLY A 346 -31.60 16.68 9.37
CA GLY A 346 -31.79 16.53 10.83
C GLY A 346 -33.18 16.02 11.24
N LYS A 347 -34.23 16.27 10.44
CA LYS A 347 -35.61 15.93 10.78
C LYS A 347 -36.10 14.64 10.09
N VAL A 348 -35.61 14.37 8.89
CA VAL A 348 -35.83 13.10 8.17
C VAL A 348 -35.26 11.91 8.95
N VAL A 349 -34.13 12.07 9.63
CA VAL A 349 -33.56 11.03 10.50
C VAL A 349 -34.44 10.78 11.74
N SER A 350 -35.04 11.83 12.31
CA SER A 350 -35.94 11.70 13.47
C SER A 350 -37.23 10.95 13.14
N ASP A 351 -37.83 11.20 11.97
CA ASP A 351 -39.12 10.61 11.62
C ASP A 351 -39.00 9.15 11.13
N ILE A 352 -37.86 8.79 10.49
CA ILE A 352 -37.52 7.41 10.12
C ILE A 352 -37.28 6.52 11.36
N ILE A 353 -36.75 7.08 12.45
CA ILE A 353 -36.53 6.35 13.72
C ILE A 353 -37.87 5.96 14.39
N HIS A 354 -38.96 6.72 14.15
CA HIS A 354 -40.25 6.49 14.80
C HIS A 354 -41.29 5.74 13.94
N GLY A 355 -40.93 5.37 12.71
CA GLY A 355 -41.65 4.35 11.94
C GLY A 355 -43.03 4.73 11.37
N ASP A 356 -43.35 6.02 11.20
CA ASP A 356 -44.65 6.45 10.68
C ASP A 356 -44.54 7.09 9.29
N ARG A 357 -44.99 6.35 8.28
CA ARG A 357 -44.86 6.69 6.85
C ARG A 357 -45.86 7.78 6.43
N GLU A 358 -47.02 7.90 7.08
CA GLU A 358 -48.02 8.95 6.76
C GLU A 358 -47.58 10.34 7.28
N SER A 359 -46.85 10.36 8.40
CA SER A 359 -46.30 11.58 9.00
C SER A 359 -45.19 12.23 8.15
N PHE A 360 -44.44 11.43 7.38
CA PHE A 360 -43.37 11.89 6.47
C PHE A 360 -43.92 12.70 5.29
N ASP A 361 -44.91 12.16 4.57
CA ASP A 361 -45.45 12.80 3.37
C ASP A 361 -46.17 14.12 3.68
N LEU A 362 -46.92 14.17 4.78
CA LEU A 362 -47.64 15.36 5.24
C LEU A 362 -46.71 16.49 5.73
N HIS A 363 -45.60 16.17 6.39
CA HIS A 363 -44.65 17.18 6.88
C HIS A 363 -43.65 17.63 5.81
N PHE A 364 -43.23 16.73 4.92
CA PHE A 364 -42.34 17.03 3.80
C PHE A 364 -42.99 18.02 2.84
N GLU A 365 -44.25 17.79 2.44
CA GLU A 365 -44.99 18.74 1.61
C GLU A 365 -45.18 20.10 2.28
N LYS A 366 -45.44 20.13 3.60
CA LYS A 366 -45.71 21.36 4.36
C LYS A 366 -44.45 22.23 4.52
N ILE A 367 -43.29 21.62 4.76
CA ILE A 367 -42.00 22.33 4.90
C ILE A 367 -41.53 22.89 3.55
N LEU A 368 -41.69 22.12 2.46
CA LEU A 368 -41.39 22.56 1.10
C LEU A 368 -42.33 23.66 0.60
N ARG A 369 -43.64 23.58 0.90
CA ARG A 369 -44.61 24.61 0.47
C ARG A 369 -44.43 25.96 1.17
N ASP A 370 -44.17 25.99 2.48
CA ASP A 370 -44.30 27.24 3.24
C ASP A 370 -42.96 27.99 3.41
N LYS A 371 -41.85 27.30 3.64
CA LYS A 371 -40.54 27.96 3.90
C LYS A 371 -39.71 28.20 2.63
N VAL A 372 -39.71 27.26 1.69
CA VAL A 372 -38.95 27.37 0.45
C VAL A 372 -39.62 28.36 -0.50
N LYS A 373 -40.95 28.35 -0.59
CA LYS A 373 -41.73 29.28 -1.43
C LYS A 373 -41.64 30.74 -0.95
N GLY A 374 -41.67 30.98 0.37
CA GLY A 374 -41.52 32.33 0.94
C GLY A 374 -40.12 32.93 0.75
N THR A 375 -39.08 32.11 0.90
CA THR A 375 -37.67 32.55 0.75
C THR A 375 -37.32 32.82 -0.71
N ILE A 376 -37.83 32.00 -1.64
CA ILE A 376 -37.69 32.19 -3.08
C ILE A 376 -38.42 33.46 -3.54
N ASN A 377 -39.66 33.68 -3.10
CA ASN A 377 -40.43 34.85 -3.50
C ASN A 377 -39.82 36.18 -2.99
N ASN A 378 -39.28 36.22 -1.77
CA ASN A 378 -38.68 37.44 -1.21
C ASN A 378 -37.33 37.81 -1.87
N ARG A 379 -36.50 36.82 -2.24
CA ARG A 379 -35.23 37.06 -2.94
C ARG A 379 -35.42 37.41 -4.42
N ILE A 380 -36.44 36.84 -5.07
CA ILE A 380 -36.81 37.19 -6.45
C ILE A 380 -37.37 38.63 -6.50
N ALA A 381 -38.28 38.99 -5.59
CA ALA A 381 -38.89 40.32 -5.54
C ALA A 381 -37.84 41.44 -5.36
N GLY A 382 -36.86 41.27 -4.47
CA GLY A 382 -35.85 42.31 -4.19
C GLY A 382 -34.85 42.58 -5.33
N LYS A 383 -34.40 41.54 -6.04
CA LYS A 383 -33.41 41.69 -7.13
C LYS A 383 -34.03 42.07 -8.48
N VAL A 384 -35.30 41.72 -8.70
CA VAL A 384 -36.06 42.14 -9.90
C VAL A 384 -36.40 43.62 -9.81
N ASP A 385 -36.82 44.11 -8.65
CA ASP A 385 -37.16 45.53 -8.44
C ASP A 385 -35.94 46.44 -8.70
N GLU A 386 -34.77 46.12 -8.14
CA GLU A 386 -33.57 46.96 -8.29
C GLU A 386 -33.08 47.12 -9.75
N LYS A 387 -33.10 46.03 -10.54
CA LYS A 387 -32.60 46.08 -11.92
C LYS A 387 -33.67 46.55 -12.93
N VAL A 388 -34.96 46.30 -12.68
CA VAL A 388 -36.05 46.86 -13.51
C VAL A 388 -36.12 48.38 -13.32
N THR A 389 -35.96 48.90 -12.10
CA THR A 389 -35.91 50.35 -11.84
C THR A 389 -34.75 51.04 -12.57
N LYS A 390 -33.56 50.43 -12.64
CA LYS A 390 -32.43 50.96 -13.42
C LYS A 390 -32.68 50.93 -14.94
N PHE A 391 -33.33 49.90 -15.48
CA PHE A 391 -33.64 49.78 -16.91
C PHE A 391 -34.76 50.74 -17.36
N VAL A 392 -35.80 50.89 -16.55
CA VAL A 392 -36.91 51.83 -16.76
C VAL A 392 -36.40 53.28 -16.72
N THR A 393 -35.50 53.61 -15.80
CA THR A 393 -34.92 54.95 -15.68
C THR A 393 -34.04 55.32 -16.89
N LYS A 394 -33.31 54.35 -17.45
CA LYS A 394 -32.45 54.55 -18.64
C LYS A 394 -33.24 54.64 -19.95
N THR A 395 -34.39 53.97 -20.04
CA THR A 395 -35.24 53.93 -21.24
C THR A 395 -36.23 55.10 -21.28
N LEU A 396 -36.80 55.49 -20.12
CA LEU A 396 -37.62 56.70 -19.99
C LEU A 396 -36.83 58.00 -20.19
N GLY A 397 -35.52 58.01 -19.92
CA GLY A 397 -34.65 59.14 -20.26
C GLY A 397 -34.59 59.48 -21.75
N LYS A 398 -35.04 58.57 -22.64
CA LYS A 398 -35.09 58.78 -24.10
C LYS A 398 -36.44 59.29 -24.63
N PHE A 399 -37.51 59.20 -23.84
CA PHE A 399 -38.83 59.74 -24.19
C PHE A 399 -39.13 60.88 -23.21
N GLY A 400 -38.99 62.12 -23.67
CA GLY A 400 -39.07 63.33 -22.83
C GLY A 400 -40.27 63.37 -21.88
N LYS A 401 -40.16 64.19 -20.82
CA LYS A 401 -41.01 64.27 -19.61
C LYS A 401 -42.49 64.70 -19.85
N GLY A 402 -43.18 64.11 -20.81
CA GLY A 402 -44.60 64.33 -21.11
C GLY A 402 -45.49 63.14 -20.75
N LYS A 403 -46.82 63.32 -20.87
CA LYS A 403 -47.86 62.31 -20.55
C LYS A 403 -47.64 60.94 -21.20
N ILE A 404 -46.96 60.87 -22.35
CA ILE A 404 -46.65 59.62 -23.07
C ILE A 404 -45.62 58.77 -22.29
N GLY A 405 -44.65 59.40 -21.62
CA GLY A 405 -43.66 58.69 -20.79
C GLY A 405 -44.27 58.08 -19.53
N GLN A 406 -45.31 58.70 -18.95
CA GLN A 406 -46.00 58.17 -17.77
C GLN A 406 -46.88 56.96 -18.09
N VAL A 407 -47.55 56.96 -19.24
CA VAL A 407 -48.37 55.81 -19.70
C VAL A 407 -47.50 54.62 -20.10
N ALA A 408 -46.34 54.87 -20.73
CA ALA A 408 -45.37 53.83 -21.07
C ALA A 408 -44.69 53.20 -19.83
N ALA A 409 -44.45 53.99 -18.78
CA ALA A 409 -43.92 53.49 -17.50
C ALA A 409 -44.90 52.57 -16.77
N GLY A 410 -46.20 52.92 -16.79
CA GLY A 410 -47.25 52.09 -16.20
C GLY A 410 -47.40 50.74 -16.89
N ALA A 411 -47.48 50.73 -18.22
CA ALA A 411 -47.63 49.51 -19.00
C ALA A 411 -46.42 48.55 -18.86
N MET A 412 -45.19 49.08 -18.72
CA MET A 412 -44.00 48.26 -18.47
C MET A 412 -43.95 47.69 -17.04
N GLY A 413 -44.44 48.43 -16.05
CA GLY A 413 -44.52 47.98 -14.66
C GLY A 413 -45.50 46.82 -14.47
N ASP A 414 -46.63 46.84 -15.18
CA ASP A 414 -47.63 45.78 -15.11
C ASP A 414 -47.18 44.50 -15.84
N LEU A 415 -46.50 44.65 -16.98
CA LEU A 415 -45.89 43.52 -17.71
C LEU A 415 -44.78 42.83 -16.88
N ALA A 416 -44.01 43.60 -16.11
CA ALA A 416 -42.96 43.08 -15.23
C ALA A 416 -43.54 42.26 -14.06
N LYS A 417 -44.69 42.67 -13.51
CA LYS A 417 -45.40 41.93 -12.46
C LYS A 417 -45.97 40.62 -12.98
N GLU A 418 -46.54 40.60 -14.20
CA GLU A 418 -47.05 39.38 -14.83
C GLU A 418 -45.93 38.38 -15.16
N ALA A 419 -44.81 38.85 -15.71
CA ALA A 419 -43.66 38.00 -16.01
C ALA A 419 -43.04 37.38 -14.74
N THR A 420 -42.92 38.16 -13.66
CA THR A 420 -42.42 37.69 -12.36
C THR A 420 -43.30 36.58 -11.77
N LYS A 421 -44.63 36.71 -11.90
CA LYS A 421 -45.60 35.73 -11.41
C LYS A 421 -45.60 34.43 -12.22
N ALA A 422 -45.47 34.51 -13.55
CA ALA A 422 -45.47 33.35 -14.43
C ALA A 422 -44.17 32.53 -14.34
N ILE A 423 -43.02 33.18 -14.18
CA ILE A 423 -41.71 32.52 -14.06
C ILE A 423 -41.53 31.90 -12.66
N GLY A 424 -41.95 32.60 -11.60
CA GLY A 424 -41.92 32.08 -10.23
C GLY A 424 -42.72 30.79 -10.08
N GLY A 425 -43.89 30.69 -10.71
CA GLY A 425 -44.72 29.47 -10.68
C GLY A 425 -44.04 28.25 -11.32
N LYS A 426 -43.56 28.37 -12.56
CA LYS A 426 -42.98 27.24 -13.31
C LYS A 426 -41.67 26.71 -12.73
N VAL A 427 -40.86 27.57 -12.11
CA VAL A 427 -39.59 27.18 -11.47
C VAL A 427 -39.86 26.46 -10.15
N VAL A 428 -40.82 26.94 -9.37
CA VAL A 428 -41.22 26.29 -8.11
C VAL A 428 -41.77 24.88 -8.38
N ASP A 429 -42.62 24.72 -9.39
CA ASP A 429 -43.24 23.42 -9.70
C ASP A 429 -42.21 22.38 -10.18
N LYS A 430 -41.21 22.80 -10.97
CA LYS A 430 -40.15 21.90 -11.45
C LYS A 430 -39.20 21.46 -10.33
N VAL A 431 -38.80 22.39 -9.46
CA VAL A 431 -37.91 22.09 -8.31
C VAL A 431 -38.60 21.18 -7.30
N LEU A 432 -39.90 21.37 -7.08
CA LEU A 432 -40.68 20.49 -6.21
C LEU A 432 -40.84 19.08 -6.81
N GLY A 433 -41.07 18.97 -8.12
CA GLY A 433 -41.18 17.68 -8.82
C GLY A 433 -39.89 16.87 -8.80
N ASP A 434 -38.77 17.49 -9.18
CA ASP A 434 -37.47 16.81 -9.25
C ASP A 434 -36.95 16.45 -7.83
N GLY A 435 -37.21 17.31 -6.85
CA GLY A 435 -36.89 17.06 -5.44
C GLY A 435 -37.68 15.90 -4.83
N LYS A 436 -38.97 15.78 -5.17
CA LYS A 436 -39.81 14.65 -4.76
C LYS A 436 -39.31 13.32 -5.34
N GLN A 437 -39.01 13.31 -6.64
CA GLN A 437 -38.50 12.10 -7.31
C GLN A 437 -37.14 11.62 -6.77
N ALA A 438 -36.25 12.55 -6.43
CA ALA A 438 -34.95 12.22 -5.83
C ALA A 438 -35.09 11.68 -4.40
N ALA A 439 -36.01 12.23 -3.61
CA ALA A 439 -36.29 11.77 -2.25
C ALA A 439 -36.92 10.37 -2.24
N GLU A 440 -37.87 10.09 -3.14
CA GLU A 440 -38.49 8.77 -3.28
C GLU A 440 -37.48 7.69 -3.70
N ASN A 441 -36.55 8.03 -4.60
CA ASN A 441 -35.46 7.13 -5.01
C ASN A 441 -34.47 6.84 -3.88
N ALA A 442 -34.15 7.84 -3.05
CA ALA A 442 -33.28 7.67 -1.89
C ALA A 442 -33.96 6.84 -0.79
N ALA A 443 -35.24 7.07 -0.53
CA ALA A 443 -36.04 6.30 0.43
C ALA A 443 -36.20 4.83 -0.01
N GLY A 444 -36.45 4.58 -1.30
CA GLY A 444 -36.50 3.23 -1.85
C GLY A 444 -35.16 2.47 -1.74
N LYS A 445 -34.04 3.18 -1.87
CA LYS A 445 -32.70 2.61 -1.70
C LYS A 445 -32.39 2.29 -0.23
N ALA A 446 -32.79 3.15 0.70
CA ALA A 446 -32.64 2.93 2.13
C ALA A 446 -33.52 1.77 2.66
N MET A 447 -34.76 1.64 2.17
CA MET A 447 -35.64 0.51 2.49
C MET A 447 -35.09 -0.83 1.97
N LYS A 448 -34.51 -0.85 0.77
CA LYS A 448 -33.81 -2.03 0.24
C LYS A 448 -32.60 -2.46 1.10
N MET A 449 -31.93 -1.50 1.74
CA MET A 449 -30.80 -1.76 2.65
C MET A 449 -31.27 -2.29 4.02
N LEU A 450 -32.45 -1.85 4.49
CA LEU A 450 -33.09 -2.35 5.71
C LEU A 450 -33.66 -3.77 5.54
N GLU A 451 -34.28 -4.08 4.40
CA GLU A 451 -34.76 -5.44 4.06
C GLU A 451 -33.61 -6.46 3.91
N GLN A 452 -32.39 -5.99 3.60
CA GLN A 452 -31.18 -6.80 3.52
C GLN A 452 -30.44 -6.96 4.87
N GLY A 453 -31.07 -6.55 5.99
CA GLY A 453 -30.55 -6.78 7.33
C GLY A 453 -29.32 -5.95 7.72
N GLN A 454 -29.00 -4.87 6.98
CA GLN A 454 -28.01 -3.88 7.42
C GLN A 454 -28.70 -2.81 8.26
N SER A 455 -28.47 -2.80 9.57
CA SER A 455 -29.02 -1.76 10.44
C SER A 455 -28.29 -0.42 10.22
N VAL A 456 -29.06 0.64 9.96
CA VAL A 456 -28.55 2.01 9.79
C VAL A 456 -28.09 2.62 11.12
N ALA A 457 -28.44 2.00 12.26
CA ALA A 457 -28.00 2.40 13.59
C ALA A 457 -26.48 2.26 13.83
N GLY A 458 -25.77 1.43 13.04
CA GLY A 458 -24.33 1.22 13.17
C GLY A 458 -23.44 2.28 12.52
N LEU A 459 -24.00 3.33 11.91
CA LEU A 459 -23.23 4.36 11.19
C LEU A 459 -23.00 5.64 11.99
N LEU A 460 -23.67 5.86 13.12
CA LEU A 460 -23.54 7.09 13.92
C LEU A 460 -23.50 6.87 15.44
N ALA A 461 -23.66 5.64 15.93
CA ALA A 461 -23.32 5.30 17.30
C ALA A 461 -21.88 4.77 17.32
N GLY A 462 -21.02 5.39 18.12
CA GLY A 462 -19.77 4.76 18.54
C GLY A 462 -20.11 3.36 19.02
N ASP A 463 -19.61 2.37 18.30
CA ASP A 463 -19.82 0.95 18.52
C ASP A 463 -19.57 0.67 20.01
N ASP A 464 -20.63 0.27 20.72
CA ASP A 464 -20.54 -0.25 22.08
C ASP A 464 -19.77 -1.60 22.11
N LYS A 465 -19.32 -2.07 20.93
CA LYS A 465 -18.26 -3.07 20.72
C LYS A 465 -17.11 -2.52 19.85
N GLY A 466 -16.52 -1.39 20.25
CA GLY A 466 -15.26 -0.90 19.70
C GLY A 466 -14.20 -1.99 19.55
N ALA A 467 -13.98 -2.45 18.32
CA ALA A 467 -13.00 -3.50 18.03
C ALA A 467 -12.48 -3.35 16.60
N ALA A 468 -11.30 -2.71 16.47
CA ALA A 468 -10.41 -3.00 15.36
C ALA A 468 -10.25 -4.53 15.25
N ARG A 469 -10.63 -5.12 14.12
CA ARG A 469 -10.71 -6.57 13.96
C ARG A 469 -9.29 -7.13 13.76
N HIS A 470 -8.58 -7.49 14.82
CA HIS A 470 -7.42 -8.36 14.66
C HIS A 470 -7.88 -9.77 14.38
N ASP A 471 -7.17 -10.42 13.47
CA ASP A 471 -7.35 -11.83 13.23
C ASP A 471 -6.41 -12.60 14.18
N GLU A 472 -6.96 -13.12 15.29
CA GLU A 472 -6.21 -14.00 16.22
C GLU A 472 -5.64 -15.22 15.48
N LYS A 473 -6.32 -15.66 14.40
CA LYS A 473 -5.83 -16.71 13.53
C LYS A 473 -4.52 -16.30 12.84
N ALA A 474 -4.43 -15.07 12.34
CA ALA A 474 -3.22 -14.55 11.71
C ALA A 474 -2.04 -14.53 12.69
N GLY A 475 -2.31 -14.25 13.97
CA GLY A 475 -1.33 -14.35 15.06
C GLY A 475 -0.78 -15.75 15.27
N LYS A 476 -1.68 -16.73 15.40
CA LYS A 476 -1.31 -18.15 15.54
C LYS A 476 -0.59 -18.67 14.30
N GLU A 477 -1.05 -18.29 13.11
CA GLU A 477 -0.39 -18.63 11.84
C GLU A 477 1.01 -18.03 11.75
N PHE A 478 1.22 -16.80 12.24
CA PHE A 478 2.54 -16.19 12.31
C PHE A 478 3.46 -16.94 13.30
N ALA A 479 2.99 -17.24 14.50
CA ALA A 479 3.74 -18.04 15.47
C ALA A 479 4.10 -19.43 14.90
N ALA A 480 3.16 -20.08 14.21
CA ALA A 480 3.39 -21.36 13.53
C ALA A 480 4.43 -21.25 12.41
N ARG A 481 4.45 -20.16 11.63
CA ARG A 481 5.51 -19.91 10.62
C ARG A 481 6.88 -19.74 11.26
N VAL A 482 6.98 -18.97 12.33
CA VAL A 482 8.24 -18.78 13.07
C VAL A 482 8.74 -20.09 13.67
N ALA A 483 7.85 -20.88 14.31
CA ALA A 483 8.22 -22.19 14.84
C ALA A 483 8.63 -23.17 13.75
N GLY A 484 7.87 -23.22 12.64
CA GLY A 484 8.20 -24.03 11.47
C GLY A 484 9.59 -23.68 10.94
N SER A 485 9.91 -22.39 10.82
CA SER A 485 11.24 -21.91 10.42
C SER A 485 12.35 -22.42 11.34
N MET A 486 12.20 -22.27 12.66
CA MET A 486 13.21 -22.70 13.64
C MET A 486 13.41 -24.23 13.69
N ARG A 487 12.36 -24.98 13.35
CA ARG A 487 12.34 -26.45 13.33
C ARG A 487 12.68 -27.03 11.97
N SER A 488 12.74 -26.22 10.90
CA SER A 488 13.22 -26.66 9.61
C SER A 488 14.63 -27.21 9.73
N GLY A 489 14.84 -28.42 9.23
CA GLY A 489 16.12 -29.11 9.34
C GLY A 489 16.41 -29.73 10.71
N LYS A 490 15.43 -29.76 11.64
CA LYS A 490 15.54 -30.51 12.91
C LYS A 490 16.05 -31.93 12.66
N LYS A 491 15.41 -32.63 11.73
CA LYS A 491 15.82 -33.96 11.24
C LYS A 491 16.23 -33.80 9.78
N ARG A 492 17.51 -34.00 9.49
CA ARG A 492 18.10 -33.81 8.16
C ARG A 492 18.87 -35.04 7.71
N LEU A 493 19.04 -35.12 6.41
CA LEU A 493 19.88 -36.09 5.73
C LEU A 493 20.96 -35.36 4.95
N SER A 494 22.16 -35.92 4.92
CA SER A 494 23.18 -35.62 3.92
C SER A 494 23.60 -36.91 3.24
N PHE A 495 23.81 -36.88 1.93
CA PHE A 495 24.14 -38.08 1.15
C PHE A 495 24.92 -37.71 -0.11
N GLU A 496 25.62 -38.70 -0.66
CA GLU A 496 26.24 -38.63 -1.98
C GLU A 496 25.32 -39.27 -3.02
N THR A 497 25.40 -38.78 -4.25
CA THR A 497 24.51 -39.21 -5.35
C THR A 497 25.23 -39.10 -6.69
N ASN A 498 24.70 -39.75 -7.72
CA ASN A 498 25.04 -39.48 -9.13
C ASN A 498 23.86 -38.89 -9.92
N ALA A 499 22.72 -38.67 -9.26
CA ALA A 499 21.51 -38.11 -9.85
C ALA A 499 21.56 -36.58 -9.88
N MET A 500 21.77 -36.02 -11.07
CA MET A 500 22.03 -34.59 -11.32
C MET A 500 20.78 -33.70 -11.22
N ASP A 501 19.58 -34.30 -11.24
CA ASP A 501 18.27 -33.64 -11.17
C ASP A 501 17.80 -33.38 -9.72
N LEU A 502 18.57 -33.80 -8.71
CA LEU A 502 18.31 -33.54 -7.29
C LEU A 502 18.66 -32.10 -6.87
N LYS A 503 18.07 -31.11 -7.55
CA LYS A 503 18.15 -29.69 -7.17
C LYS A 503 17.32 -29.36 -5.92
N PRO A 504 17.63 -28.25 -5.22
CA PRO A 504 16.81 -27.79 -4.11
C PRO A 504 15.34 -27.59 -4.51
N GLY A 505 14.42 -28.10 -3.69
CA GLY A 505 12.99 -28.13 -3.99
C GLY A 505 12.50 -29.40 -4.67
N THR A 506 13.37 -30.35 -5.04
CA THR A 506 12.98 -31.66 -5.57
C THR A 506 12.52 -32.58 -4.44
N ILE A 507 11.41 -33.31 -4.66
CA ILE A 507 10.96 -34.39 -3.79
C ILE A 507 11.44 -35.71 -4.36
N PHE A 508 12.04 -36.57 -3.54
CA PHE A 508 12.44 -37.92 -3.93
C PHE A 508 12.19 -38.92 -2.80
N SER A 509 12.31 -40.20 -3.11
CA SER A 509 12.37 -41.27 -2.11
C SER A 509 13.51 -42.23 -2.45
N MET A 510 13.89 -43.05 -1.48
CA MET A 510 14.96 -44.04 -1.68
C MET A 510 14.47 -45.46 -1.35
N SER A 511 15.14 -46.46 -1.93
CA SER A 511 14.84 -47.87 -1.69
C SER A 511 16.08 -48.63 -1.22
N GLY A 512 15.87 -49.70 -0.44
CA GLY A 512 16.96 -50.60 -0.02
C GLY A 512 17.83 -50.09 1.14
N HIS A 513 17.52 -48.93 1.74
CA HIS A 513 18.18 -48.49 2.96
C HIS A 513 17.72 -49.34 4.16
N THR A 514 18.64 -49.70 5.05
CA THR A 514 18.35 -50.61 6.19
C THR A 514 17.48 -49.97 7.28
N ARG A 515 17.58 -48.64 7.41
CA ARG A 515 16.76 -47.84 8.34
C ARG A 515 15.32 -47.74 7.84
N SER A 516 14.35 -48.12 8.69
CA SER A 516 12.93 -48.26 8.32
C SER A 516 12.22 -46.94 7.99
N ASP A 517 12.73 -45.81 8.48
CA ASP A 517 12.19 -44.48 8.17
C ASP A 517 12.74 -43.90 6.86
N LEU A 518 13.51 -44.66 6.06
CA LEU A 518 14.05 -44.28 4.75
C LEU A 518 13.61 -45.24 3.63
N GLY A 519 12.36 -45.70 3.71
CA GLY A 519 11.78 -46.59 2.71
C GLY A 519 11.28 -45.87 1.44
N PRO A 520 10.81 -46.64 0.43
CA PRO A 520 10.37 -46.11 -0.86
C PRO A 520 9.16 -45.16 -0.77
N ASP A 521 8.36 -45.28 0.29
CA ASP A 521 7.20 -44.41 0.55
C ASP A 521 7.57 -43.13 1.32
N THR A 522 8.80 -43.02 1.81
CA THR A 522 9.27 -41.84 2.55
C THR A 522 9.67 -40.74 1.58
N LYS A 523 8.90 -39.66 1.56
CA LYS A 523 9.21 -38.47 0.77
C LYS A 523 10.26 -37.61 1.48
N LEU A 524 11.28 -37.23 0.73
CA LEU A 524 12.39 -36.39 1.16
C LEU A 524 12.45 -35.16 0.26
N LEU A 525 12.55 -33.98 0.87
CA LEU A 525 12.70 -32.70 0.20
C LEU A 525 14.17 -32.31 0.16
N VAL A 526 14.73 -32.20 -1.03
CA VAL A 526 16.11 -31.71 -1.22
C VAL A 526 16.18 -30.23 -0.87
N THR A 527 17.13 -29.88 0.00
CA THR A 527 17.35 -28.49 0.46
C THR A 527 18.66 -27.90 -0.02
N SER A 528 19.64 -28.73 -0.39
CA SER A 528 20.91 -28.28 -0.97
C SER A 528 21.45 -29.31 -1.96
N PHE A 529 22.18 -28.83 -2.96
CA PHE A 529 22.86 -29.64 -3.97
C PHE A 529 24.20 -29.00 -4.29
N ALA A 530 25.26 -29.80 -4.29
CA ALA A 530 26.58 -29.38 -4.72
C ALA A 530 27.15 -30.43 -5.66
N VAL A 531 27.76 -29.97 -6.75
CA VAL A 531 28.48 -30.83 -7.70
C VAL A 531 29.81 -30.20 -8.07
N GLU A 532 30.87 -30.97 -8.02
CA GLU A 532 32.18 -30.58 -8.53
C GLU A 532 32.80 -31.68 -9.38
N GLY A 533 33.59 -31.27 -10.35
CA GLY A 533 34.22 -32.22 -11.26
C GLY A 533 35.16 -31.58 -12.25
N THR A 534 35.80 -32.44 -13.03
CA THR A 534 36.64 -32.05 -14.15
C THR A 534 36.08 -32.57 -15.46
N GLN A 535 36.54 -32.02 -16.58
CA GLN A 535 36.12 -32.46 -17.91
C GLN A 535 36.39 -33.97 -18.14
N ASP A 536 37.58 -34.42 -17.72
CA ASP A 536 38.08 -35.78 -18.01
C ASP A 536 38.04 -36.72 -16.78
N GLY A 537 37.39 -36.31 -15.69
CA GLY A 537 37.42 -37.03 -14.41
C GLY A 537 36.05 -37.30 -13.82
N GLU A 538 36.03 -37.96 -12.67
CA GLU A 538 34.80 -38.26 -11.94
C GLU A 538 34.21 -37.00 -11.29
N TRP A 539 32.89 -37.00 -11.14
CA TRP A 539 32.16 -35.92 -10.49
C TRP A 539 31.72 -36.36 -9.11
N SER A 540 31.91 -35.49 -8.13
CA SER A 540 31.37 -35.66 -6.78
C SER A 540 30.08 -34.85 -6.67
N MET A 541 28.99 -35.50 -6.27
CA MET A 541 27.73 -34.81 -5.97
C MET A 541 27.31 -35.10 -4.54
N MET A 542 27.02 -34.05 -3.79
CA MET A 542 26.57 -34.12 -2.41
C MET A 542 25.29 -33.30 -2.25
N SER A 543 24.32 -33.88 -1.54
CA SER A 543 23.03 -33.26 -1.31
C SER A 543 22.65 -33.32 0.16
N SER A 544 21.83 -32.35 0.59
CA SER A 544 21.08 -32.46 1.84
C SER A 544 19.58 -32.47 1.57
N ALA A 545 18.85 -33.20 2.41
CA ALA A 545 17.40 -33.25 2.37
C ALA A 545 16.80 -33.25 3.78
N VAL A 546 15.50 -32.97 3.85
CA VAL A 546 14.69 -33.12 5.05
C VAL A 546 13.50 -34.03 4.76
N PHE A 547 12.86 -34.53 5.81
CA PHE A 547 11.64 -35.32 5.67
C PHE A 547 10.49 -34.40 5.22
N ALA A 548 9.72 -34.84 4.23
CA ALA A 548 8.59 -34.07 3.66
C ALA A 548 7.26 -34.34 4.38
N ASP A 549 7.28 -35.04 5.51
CA ASP A 549 6.12 -35.27 6.39
C ASP A 549 5.78 -34.06 7.25
N GLN A 550 6.72 -33.14 7.42
CA GLN A 550 6.55 -31.86 8.13
C GLN A 550 6.55 -30.68 7.15
N PRO A 551 5.80 -29.61 7.44
CA PRO A 551 5.86 -28.39 6.64
C PRO A 551 7.26 -27.79 6.63
N TYR A 552 7.83 -27.55 5.45
CA TYR A 552 9.09 -26.83 5.34
C TYR A 552 8.85 -25.31 5.37
N ARG A 553 9.67 -24.59 6.13
CA ARG A 553 9.70 -23.12 6.12
C ARG A 553 11.15 -22.62 6.00
N PRO A 554 11.43 -21.56 5.22
CA PRO A 554 12.77 -20.99 5.17
C PRO A 554 13.20 -20.49 6.55
N LEU A 555 14.50 -20.56 6.85
CA LEU A 555 15.07 -19.98 8.07
C LEU A 555 14.96 -18.45 8.01
N MET A 556 14.48 -17.82 9.08
CA MET A 556 14.46 -16.36 9.22
C MET A 556 15.87 -15.86 9.59
N LYS A 557 16.75 -15.77 8.58
CA LYS A 557 18.17 -15.39 8.73
C LYS A 557 18.45 -13.94 8.37
N THR A 558 17.57 -13.32 7.58
CA THR A 558 17.79 -11.98 7.06
C THR A 558 17.35 -10.93 8.10
N PRO A 559 18.26 -10.08 8.60
CA PRO A 559 17.93 -9.15 9.68
C PRO A 559 16.95 -8.08 9.18
N ARG A 560 16.01 -7.68 10.06
CA ARG A 560 15.16 -6.51 9.80
C ARG A 560 15.98 -5.23 9.94
N PRO A 561 15.80 -4.23 9.07
CA PRO A 561 16.42 -2.92 9.26
C PRO A 561 15.90 -2.25 10.53
N LYS A 562 16.75 -1.46 11.19
CA LYS A 562 16.40 -0.65 12.34
C LYS A 562 16.75 0.81 12.10
N ILE A 563 15.87 1.70 12.56
CA ILE A 563 16.14 3.14 12.68
C ILE A 563 16.39 3.43 14.15
N GLU A 564 17.67 3.56 14.52
CA GLU A 564 18.11 3.78 15.91
C GLU A 564 17.77 5.19 16.45
N GLY A 565 17.41 6.12 15.58
CA GLY A 565 17.20 7.53 15.92
C GLY A 565 15.80 8.05 15.60
N ILE A 566 15.67 9.36 15.70
CA ILE A 566 14.48 10.11 15.30
C ILE A 566 14.77 10.77 13.95
N GLN A 567 13.79 10.83 13.07
CA GLN A 567 13.91 11.48 11.76
C GLN A 567 12.89 12.61 11.63
N SER A 568 13.21 13.67 10.89
CA SER A 568 12.21 14.66 10.52
C SER A 568 11.40 14.22 9.29
N ALA A 569 10.16 14.67 9.22
CA ALA A 569 9.25 14.47 8.10
C ALA A 569 8.29 15.68 7.98
N ILE A 570 7.69 15.86 6.81
CA ILE A 570 6.71 16.94 6.58
C ILE A 570 5.31 16.36 6.64
N VAL A 571 4.41 16.97 7.39
CA VAL A 571 2.99 16.58 7.44
C VAL A 571 2.34 16.85 6.08
N VAL A 572 1.58 15.89 5.56
CA VAL A 572 0.95 15.94 4.24
C VAL A 572 -0.56 15.69 4.34
N GLY A 573 -1.28 16.07 3.30
CA GLY A 573 -2.72 15.89 3.18
C GLY A 573 -3.22 16.25 1.79
N PRO A 574 -4.53 16.15 1.54
CA PRO A 574 -5.11 16.45 0.23
C PRO A 574 -4.86 17.91 -0.17
N LYS A 575 -4.73 18.15 -1.47
CA LYS A 575 -4.45 19.49 -2.00
C LYS A 575 -5.47 20.51 -1.48
N GLY A 576 -4.95 21.60 -0.89
CA GLY A 576 -5.76 22.70 -0.36
C GLY A 576 -6.28 22.50 1.07
N GLN A 577 -6.04 21.36 1.72
CA GLN A 577 -6.36 21.17 3.14
C GLN A 577 -5.20 21.64 4.04
N GLU A 578 -5.51 22.47 5.04
CA GLU A 578 -4.54 22.88 6.07
C GLU A 578 -4.39 21.84 7.19
N ILE A 579 -5.45 21.06 7.46
CA ILE A 579 -5.51 20.08 8.54
C ILE A 579 -6.07 18.79 7.95
N HIS A 580 -5.29 17.71 8.06
CA HIS A 580 -5.68 16.39 7.61
C HIS A 580 -5.45 15.38 8.74
N THR A 581 -6.54 14.89 9.34
CA THR A 581 -6.52 14.04 10.53
C THR A 581 -7.70 13.08 10.54
N ASP A 582 -7.56 11.99 11.29
CA ASP A 582 -8.63 11.04 11.56
C ASP A 582 -9.20 11.14 13.00
N GLU A 583 -10.09 10.22 13.38
CA GLU A 583 -10.74 10.16 14.69
C GLU A 583 -9.78 9.97 15.88
N HIS A 584 -8.53 9.57 15.62
CA HIS A 584 -7.50 9.35 16.62
C HIS A 584 -6.50 10.50 16.71
N GLY A 585 -6.69 11.59 15.94
CA GLY A 585 -5.73 12.69 15.88
C GLY A 585 -4.43 12.29 15.16
N ARG A 586 -4.48 11.26 14.30
CA ARG A 586 -3.32 10.82 13.51
C ARG A 586 -3.12 11.73 12.31
N VAL A 587 -1.88 11.83 11.84
CA VAL A 587 -1.53 12.59 10.62
C VAL A 587 -0.78 11.69 9.64
N ARG A 588 -0.69 12.11 8.38
CA ARG A 588 0.20 11.50 7.38
C ARG A 588 1.43 12.39 7.19
N VAL A 589 2.56 11.80 6.85
CA VAL A 589 3.81 12.54 6.64
C VAL A 589 4.53 12.02 5.40
N GLN A 590 5.38 12.86 4.80
CA GLN A 590 6.38 12.42 3.84
C GLN A 590 7.78 12.54 4.45
N PHE A 591 8.50 11.43 4.44
CA PHE A 591 9.91 11.40 4.85
C PHE A 591 10.81 11.99 3.76
N HIS A 592 11.91 12.63 4.15
CA HIS A 592 12.85 13.24 3.20
C HIS A 592 13.56 12.24 2.29
N TRP A 593 13.69 10.98 2.74
CA TRP A 593 14.29 9.91 1.94
C TRP A 593 13.29 9.21 1.02
N ASP A 594 11.99 9.48 1.14
CA ASP A 594 10.97 8.94 0.24
C ASP A 594 10.99 9.71 -1.09
N ARG A 595 11.56 9.07 -2.10
CA ARG A 595 11.70 9.63 -3.46
C ARG A 595 10.46 9.45 -4.32
N GLN A 596 9.53 8.58 -3.92
CA GLN A 596 8.33 8.27 -4.71
C GLN A 596 7.11 9.04 -4.23
N GLY A 597 7.09 9.50 -2.97
CA GLY A 597 6.04 10.35 -2.41
C GLY A 597 5.85 11.67 -3.16
N GLN A 598 4.60 12.10 -3.31
CA GLN A 598 4.18 13.28 -4.08
C GLN A 598 3.73 14.46 -3.20
N PHE A 599 4.05 14.40 -1.90
CA PHE A 599 3.62 15.34 -0.86
C PHE A 599 2.10 15.46 -0.77
N ASP A 600 1.42 14.32 -0.86
CA ASP A 600 -0.03 14.18 -0.88
C ASP A 600 -0.54 13.27 0.26
N ASP A 601 -1.86 13.09 0.33
CA ASP A 601 -2.48 12.22 1.33
C ASP A 601 -2.14 10.75 1.14
N GLU A 602 -1.50 10.30 0.06
CA GLU A 602 -1.12 8.90 -0.14
C GLU A 602 0.36 8.62 0.21
N SER A 603 1.10 9.61 0.72
CA SER A 603 2.54 9.46 0.96
C SER A 603 2.91 8.55 2.15
N SER A 604 2.00 8.34 3.12
CA SER A 604 2.22 7.39 4.23
C SER A 604 0.93 6.83 4.82
N LEU A 605 1.08 5.87 5.74
CA LEU A 605 0.01 5.50 6.66
C LEU A 605 -0.32 6.64 7.66
N TRP A 606 -1.42 6.45 8.39
CA TRP A 606 -1.79 7.28 9.53
C TRP A 606 -0.86 7.04 10.74
N MET A 607 -0.14 8.08 11.16
CA MET A 607 0.78 8.05 12.29
C MET A 607 0.20 8.74 13.53
N ARG A 608 0.33 8.10 14.69
CA ARG A 608 -0.05 8.72 15.97
C ARG A 608 0.88 9.88 16.30
N VAL A 609 0.31 10.90 16.94
CA VAL A 609 1.02 12.10 17.38
C VAL A 609 1.09 12.14 18.90
N GLY A 610 2.31 12.19 19.42
CA GLY A 610 2.58 12.42 20.84
C GLY A 610 1.99 13.75 21.30
N GLN A 611 1.14 13.69 22.32
CA GLN A 611 0.55 14.87 22.93
C GLN A 611 1.27 15.19 24.25
N GLY A 612 1.33 16.47 24.61
CA GLY A 612 1.93 16.91 25.89
C GLY A 612 1.20 16.38 27.13
N TRP A 613 -0.09 16.06 27.00
CA TRP A 613 -0.90 15.40 28.03
C TRP A 613 -2.13 14.74 27.40
N GLY A 614 -2.51 13.53 27.83
CA GLY A 614 -3.70 12.85 27.34
C GLY A 614 -4.19 11.76 28.30
N GLY A 615 -5.50 11.64 28.43
CA GLY A 615 -6.19 10.60 29.18
C GLY A 615 -7.55 10.24 28.58
N PRO A 616 -8.32 9.32 29.19
CA PRO A 616 -9.60 8.88 28.64
C PRO A 616 -10.63 10.03 28.60
N GLY A 617 -10.80 10.66 27.44
CA GLY A 617 -11.76 11.75 27.21
C GLY A 617 -11.30 13.14 27.65
N TYR A 618 -10.02 13.33 28.00
CA TYR A 618 -9.47 14.64 28.41
C TYR A 618 -7.99 14.76 28.02
N GLY A 619 -7.47 15.99 27.98
CA GLY A 619 -6.05 16.27 27.73
C GLY A 619 -5.81 17.44 26.78
N MET A 620 -4.60 17.50 26.25
CA MET A 620 -4.18 18.45 25.23
C MET A 620 -4.25 17.79 23.85
N MET A 621 -4.81 18.49 22.87
CA MET A 621 -4.84 18.04 21.47
C MET A 621 -4.31 19.15 20.57
N ALA A 622 -3.10 18.98 20.05
CA ALA A 622 -2.47 19.89 19.11
C ALA A 622 -2.09 19.13 17.83
N ILE A 623 -2.98 19.17 16.84
CA ILE A 623 -2.84 18.42 15.59
C ILE A 623 -1.86 19.15 14.68
N PRO A 624 -0.75 18.51 14.23
CA PRO A 624 0.16 19.07 13.24
C PRO A 624 -0.57 19.42 11.94
N ARG A 625 -0.28 20.58 11.36
CA ARG A 625 -0.88 21.02 10.08
C ARG A 625 -0.08 20.54 8.89
N VAL A 626 -0.73 20.43 7.73
CA VAL A 626 -0.05 20.17 6.46
C VAL A 626 1.05 21.20 6.24
N GLY A 627 2.25 20.73 5.87
CA GLY A 627 3.47 21.54 5.73
C GLY A 627 4.30 21.71 7.01
N THR A 628 3.81 21.25 8.17
CA THR A 628 4.56 21.31 9.43
C THR A 628 5.67 20.25 9.45
N GLU A 629 6.85 20.62 9.90
CA GLU A 629 7.95 19.67 10.14
C GLU A 629 7.77 19.01 11.51
N VAL A 630 7.81 17.68 11.51
CA VAL A 630 7.60 16.84 12.69
C VAL A 630 8.75 15.87 12.88
N MET A 631 9.00 15.53 14.15
CA MET A 631 9.99 14.54 14.56
C MET A 631 9.30 13.18 14.73
N VAL A 632 9.78 12.17 14.02
CA VAL A 632 9.22 10.81 13.95
C VAL A 632 10.18 9.81 14.58
N GLY A 633 9.72 9.10 15.61
CA GLY A 633 10.39 7.94 16.19
C GLY A 633 9.79 6.63 15.67
N PHE A 634 10.51 5.52 15.88
CA PHE A 634 10.13 4.20 15.38
C PHE A 634 10.10 3.21 16.53
N LEU A 635 8.96 2.53 16.75
CA LEU A 635 8.80 1.61 17.88
C LEU A 635 9.75 0.40 17.72
N ASP A 636 10.61 0.15 18.71
CA ASP A 636 11.71 -0.84 18.65
C ASP A 636 12.66 -0.63 17.45
N GLY A 637 12.73 0.59 16.94
CA GLY A 637 13.48 0.94 15.73
C GLY A 637 12.85 0.39 14.44
N ASN A 638 11.66 -0.22 14.48
CA ASN A 638 11.01 -0.81 13.31
C ASN A 638 10.52 0.28 12.33
N PRO A 639 11.06 0.36 11.09
CA PRO A 639 10.64 1.35 10.10
C PRO A 639 9.14 1.29 9.75
N ASP A 640 8.51 0.15 9.98
CA ASP A 640 7.08 -0.05 9.72
C ASP A 640 6.17 0.50 10.83
N CYS A 641 6.74 0.92 11.97
CA CYS A 641 6.01 1.39 13.15
C CYS A 641 6.38 2.84 13.54
N PRO A 642 6.17 3.83 12.65
CA PRO A 642 6.49 5.22 12.95
C PRO A 642 5.46 5.88 13.89
N LEU A 643 5.94 6.82 14.71
CA LEU A 643 5.14 7.62 15.63
C LEU A 643 5.71 9.04 15.70
N VAL A 644 4.87 10.05 15.50
CA VAL A 644 5.26 11.45 15.63
C VAL A 644 5.45 11.78 17.11
N LEU A 645 6.64 12.24 17.49
CA LEU A 645 7.01 12.56 18.88
C LEU A 645 6.81 14.05 19.22
N GLY A 646 6.92 14.93 18.22
CA GLY A 646 6.82 16.38 18.42
C GLY A 646 6.97 17.15 17.12
N GLN A 647 6.91 18.48 17.23
CA GLN A 647 7.01 19.41 16.10
C GLN A 647 8.21 20.33 16.31
N VAL A 648 8.81 20.78 15.21
CA VAL A 648 9.94 21.72 15.23
C VAL A 648 9.65 22.93 14.36
N PHE A 649 10.18 24.08 14.76
CA PHE A 649 10.13 25.29 13.94
C PHE A 649 11.21 25.25 12.86
N SER A 650 10.91 25.81 11.71
CA SER A 650 11.79 25.87 10.55
C SER A 650 11.70 27.25 9.87
N THR A 651 12.44 27.46 8.79
CA THR A 651 12.36 28.71 8.02
C THR A 651 10.98 28.95 7.43
N THR A 652 10.28 27.88 7.04
CA THR A 652 8.91 27.95 6.48
C THR A 652 7.83 27.99 7.56
N SER A 653 8.16 27.48 8.77
CA SER A 653 7.30 27.48 9.95
C SER A 653 8.00 28.20 11.10
N PRO A 654 8.05 29.55 11.08
CA PRO A 654 8.84 30.31 12.05
C PRO A 654 8.21 30.32 13.44
N VAL A 655 9.05 30.63 14.44
CA VAL A 655 8.63 30.83 15.83
C VAL A 655 7.58 31.96 15.95
N PRO A 656 6.60 31.86 16.87
CA PRO A 656 5.53 32.87 17.01
C PRO A 656 6.02 34.28 17.36
N HIS A 657 7.09 34.37 18.15
CA HIS A 657 7.73 35.63 18.52
C HIS A 657 9.15 35.66 17.99
N LYS A 658 9.56 36.80 17.44
CA LYS A 658 10.90 36.97 16.88
C LYS A 658 11.96 36.66 17.95
N LEU A 659 12.84 35.72 17.66
CA LEU A 659 14.00 35.37 18.47
C LEU A 659 15.29 35.91 17.81
N PRO A 660 16.32 36.29 18.60
CA PRO A 660 16.41 36.15 20.06
C PRO A 660 15.74 37.27 20.88
N ASP A 661 15.08 38.25 20.25
CA ASP A 661 14.53 39.45 20.90
C ASP A 661 13.53 39.12 22.04
N ASN A 662 12.69 38.08 21.88
CA ASN A 662 11.65 37.69 22.83
C ASN A 662 11.99 36.40 23.63
N LYS A 663 13.26 36.16 23.95
CA LYS A 663 13.75 34.91 24.60
C LYS A 663 13.14 34.55 25.97
N THR A 664 12.44 35.47 26.63
CA THR A 664 11.77 35.29 27.93
C THR A 664 10.26 35.02 27.81
N VAL A 665 9.73 34.95 26.58
CA VAL A 665 8.31 34.72 26.32
C VAL A 665 8.08 33.24 26.04
N THR A 666 7.15 32.64 26.78
CA THR A 666 6.58 31.32 26.49
C THR A 666 5.13 31.51 26.09
N ALA A 667 4.67 30.93 24.97
CA ALA A 667 3.32 31.18 24.49
C ALA A 667 2.70 29.94 23.84
N TRP A 668 1.39 29.81 23.99
CA TRP A 668 0.55 28.95 23.17
C TRP A 668 -0.22 29.84 22.20
N ARG A 669 0.18 29.84 20.93
CA ARG A 669 -0.48 30.58 19.86
C ARG A 669 -1.09 29.60 18.85
N GLY A 670 -2.39 29.69 18.63
CA GLY A 670 -3.08 29.02 17.53
C GLY A 670 -3.01 29.83 16.23
N ASN A 671 -3.69 29.36 15.19
CA ASN A 671 -3.91 30.11 13.96
C ASN A 671 -5.33 29.79 13.46
N SER A 672 -6.07 30.77 12.97
CA SER A 672 -7.41 30.50 12.41
C SER A 672 -7.28 29.57 11.20
N SER A 673 -8.25 28.68 11.02
CA SER A 673 -8.31 27.72 9.92
C SER A 673 -9.76 27.59 9.44
N PRO A 674 -10.02 27.52 8.11
CA PRO A 674 -9.06 27.67 7.01
C PRO A 674 -8.73 29.14 6.71
N GLY A 675 -7.63 29.39 6.01
CA GLY A 675 -7.30 30.66 5.34
C GLY A 675 -6.43 31.64 6.12
N GLY A 676 -6.03 31.32 7.37
CA GLY A 676 -5.04 32.09 8.14
C GLY A 676 -5.30 33.61 8.20
N GLY A 677 -6.29 34.04 9.00
CA GLY A 677 -6.68 35.46 9.13
C GLY A 677 -6.64 36.03 10.56
N GLY A 678 -6.19 35.23 11.54
CA GLY A 678 -6.16 35.61 12.95
C GLY A 678 -5.58 34.50 13.82
N PHE A 679 -5.41 34.76 15.12
CA PHE A 679 -4.91 33.78 16.08
C PHE A 679 -5.52 34.00 17.47
N ASN A 680 -5.59 32.92 18.24
CA ASN A 680 -5.78 32.97 19.69
C ASN A 680 -4.43 32.70 20.35
N GLU A 681 -4.07 33.46 21.38
CA GLU A 681 -2.80 33.30 22.08
C GLU A 681 -2.94 33.50 23.59
N ASN A 682 -2.18 32.71 24.35
CA ASN A 682 -1.95 32.94 25.77
C ASN A 682 -0.43 33.00 26.05
N PRO A 683 0.18 34.21 26.14
CA PRO A 683 1.61 34.37 26.39
C PRO A 683 1.91 34.58 27.89
N ILE A 684 2.99 33.95 28.36
CA ILE A 684 3.60 34.14 29.68
C ILE A 684 4.91 34.90 29.48
N ARG A 685 5.07 36.06 30.15
CA ARG A 685 6.27 36.91 30.03
C ARG A 685 7.09 36.83 31.31
N GLY A 686 8.36 36.47 31.21
CA GLY A 686 9.28 36.29 32.34
C GLY A 686 10.16 37.50 32.68
N HIS A 687 9.80 38.73 32.30
CA HIS A 687 10.63 39.90 32.62
C HIS A 687 10.47 40.33 34.10
N GLU A 688 11.59 40.57 34.77
CA GLU A 688 11.63 41.16 36.10
C GLU A 688 10.83 42.49 36.11
N GLY A 689 9.81 42.59 36.97
CA GLY A 689 9.03 43.81 37.18
C GLY A 689 7.76 43.99 36.33
N GLN A 690 7.48 43.15 35.33
CA GLN A 690 6.21 43.19 34.58
C GLN A 690 5.30 42.01 34.94
N ARG A 691 4.26 42.23 35.75
CA ARG A 691 3.24 41.20 36.04
C ARG A 691 2.37 40.94 34.80
N ASN A 692 2.04 39.66 34.57
CA ASN A 692 1.14 39.22 33.50
C ASN A 692 -0.21 39.95 33.56
N ALA A 693 -0.59 40.64 32.50
CA ALA A 693 -1.97 41.04 32.25
C ALA A 693 -2.56 40.04 31.27
N PHE A 694 -3.61 39.31 31.66
CA PHE A 694 -4.41 38.46 30.76
C PHE A 694 -5.39 39.35 29.96
N PRO A 695 -5.32 39.45 28.62
CA PRO A 695 -6.33 40.17 27.85
C PRO A 695 -7.17 39.23 26.96
N ALA A 696 -8.49 39.37 27.16
CA ALA A 696 -9.66 39.07 26.31
C ALA A 696 -9.45 38.42 24.93
N GLY A 697 -10.06 37.23 24.75
CA GLY A 697 -10.34 36.66 23.43
C GLY A 697 -11.37 37.50 22.65
N ARG A 698 -11.14 37.69 21.35
CA ARG A 698 -12.15 38.19 20.40
C ARG A 698 -12.88 37.02 19.77
N GLU A 699 -13.85 36.48 20.51
CA GLU A 699 -15.15 35.95 20.08
C GLU A 699 -15.75 35.17 21.27
N LYS A 700 -16.98 35.55 21.65
CA LYS A 700 -17.87 34.97 22.67
C LYS A 700 -17.21 34.01 23.68
N LEU A 701 -16.95 34.53 24.90
CA LEU A 701 -16.97 33.72 26.12
C LEU A 701 -18.37 33.09 26.23
N ALA A 702 -18.50 31.85 25.76
CA ALA A 702 -19.76 31.14 25.73
C ALA A 702 -20.19 30.76 27.16
N GLU A 703 -21.39 31.19 27.51
CA GLU A 703 -22.14 30.76 28.69
C GLU A 703 -22.15 29.24 28.79
N THR A 704 -21.51 28.70 29.83
CA THR A 704 -21.72 27.31 30.22
C THR A 704 -22.93 27.27 31.14
N ARG A 705 -24.09 26.95 30.58
CA ARG A 705 -25.24 26.46 31.36
C ARG A 705 -24.82 25.17 32.06
N GLN A 706 -24.79 25.20 33.39
CA GLN A 706 -25.06 24.01 34.19
C GLN A 706 -26.50 23.53 33.91
N ALA A 707 -26.66 22.26 33.54
CA ALA A 707 -27.42 21.28 34.32
C ALA A 707 -27.81 20.04 33.49
N ARG A 708 -27.38 18.88 34.02
CA ARG A 708 -27.80 17.48 33.82
C ARG A 708 -27.39 16.76 32.55
#